data_AF-A0AAN5BV78-F1
#
_entry.id   AF-A0AAN5BV78-F1
#
_cell.length_a   1.000
_cell.length_b   1.000
_cell.length_c   1.000
_cell.angle_alpha   90.00
_cell.angle_beta   90.00
_cell.angle_gamma   90.00
#
_symmetry.space_group_name_H-M   'P 1'
#
loop_
_entity.id
_entity.type
_entity.pdbx_description
1 polymer ?
#
loop_
_entity_poly.entity_id
_entity_poly.type
_entity_poly.pdbx_seq_one_letter_code
_entity_poly.pdbx_strand_id
1 'polypeptide(L)'
;MECRQNTSRFPSLLSSLWGPRRSQQSLSVSTSTQTQTQPPAPAPAPKIDIASTLQKKRSAEQDRVSRETAQKELVDEIENLVGLENVKRQLLGVQNWVQICRRHGREPRNEWYNIVFQGNPGTGELSTIARIYAKMLYAIGISDSNTIKETSGRDLAIKGPQGVQRLIKEMVNSDSPSAPTAGVLIVDNPHTLMPSKLESHREILDCLLQAMERKTGRIIVVFIGHGPDMETFLQENPRVQHQTCSTVSFADFDRHELHQLLVRRITEAFGGKMQVEGGQDGQYMQAAARRLARSRGEGFTNIYAVRQLVETIAHRQAECLAEQQDVGMEDVDYFFFSKDDILGPNPSDIRSQSVAWTSLQSFVGQEPVKASVREVFGTVEENYWREVKNQKRSWRISVSSAVAKVSKVESQWTLPVANCVAVTVKPLSAFNNVSDTDDILSSTVGKALIIDMNTPETDDNDFQVSDSVLDMLIKELSANGENRCTILVGSDHAVDTLLPELKEASRMLEHQVVRFQPLTREQMEELFQAKLQEQDVDATPEAFQAAMDILESARMRKDFDNARGIERLLTAANRNFDQRRSRAPDGPLSQRVLEPEYFNADLVGGKAALAFREELRHSIVPDDIISVLKRYHNEMKIAWFQGHEPRARVPCTLVFKGASGKLVLVFCVEDDY
;
A
#
# COMPACT_ATOMS: atom_id res chain seq x y z
N MET A 1 8.93 9.68 18.43
CA MET A 1 9.64 10.95 18.16
C MET A 1 11.05 10.82 18.73
N GLU A 2 11.97 10.27 17.95
CA GLU A 2 13.41 10.36 18.22
C GLU A 2 14.01 11.14 17.06
N CYS A 3 14.47 12.36 17.34
CA CYS A 3 15.23 13.15 16.37
C CYS A 3 16.58 12.44 16.14
N ARG A 4 16.69 11.69 15.04
CA ARG A 4 17.98 11.19 14.53
C ARG A 4 18.88 12.40 14.27
N GLN A 5 19.95 12.51 15.07
CA GLN A 5 20.86 13.65 15.03
C GLN A 5 21.76 13.58 13.79
N ASN A 6 21.72 14.64 12.98
CA ASN A 6 22.68 14.88 11.90
C ASN A 6 24.07 15.12 12.51
N THR A 7 25.07 14.34 12.10
CA THR A 7 26.47 14.56 12.45
C THR A 7 27.15 15.38 11.35
N SER A 8 27.08 16.70 11.45
CA SER A 8 27.81 17.61 10.56
C SER A 8 29.07 18.12 11.24
N ARG A 9 30.22 18.07 10.55
CA ARG A 9 31.46 18.72 10.99
C ARG A 9 31.44 20.25 10.80
N PHE A 10 30.39 20.82 10.19
CA PHE A 10 30.25 22.25 9.95
C PHE A 10 29.24 22.87 10.93
N PRO A 11 29.65 23.84 11.76
CA PRO A 11 28.75 24.50 12.71
C PRO A 11 27.73 25.39 11.98
N SER A 12 26.44 25.23 12.28
CA SER A 12 25.38 26.18 11.94
C SER A 12 25.36 27.32 12.96
N LEU A 13 25.74 28.54 12.57
CA LEU A 13 25.77 29.67 13.50
C LEU A 13 25.01 30.88 12.93
N LEU A 14 24.06 31.39 13.72
CA LEU A 14 23.46 32.72 13.57
C LEU A 14 23.93 33.63 14.72
N SER A 15 24.14 34.90 14.36
CA SER A 15 24.27 36.12 15.18
C SER A 15 25.43 36.26 16.18
N SER A 16 26.43 37.07 15.82
CA SER A 16 26.70 38.39 16.45
C SER A 16 27.94 39.04 15.80
N LEU A 17 27.72 40.09 15.03
CA LEU A 17 28.77 40.96 14.47
C LEU A 17 28.28 42.39 14.63
N TRP A 18 29.06 43.23 15.31
CA TRP A 18 29.27 44.70 15.24
C TRP A 18 30.30 45.01 16.37
N GLY A 19 31.38 45.80 16.27
CA GLY A 19 31.92 46.78 15.31
C GLY A 19 33.46 46.94 15.52
N PRO A 20 34.10 48.11 15.29
CA PRO A 20 34.75 48.41 14.00
C PRO A 20 36.27 48.77 14.00
N ARG A 21 36.87 48.58 12.80
CA ARG A 21 37.91 49.33 12.02
C ARG A 21 39.10 50.11 12.65
N ARG A 22 40.26 49.88 11.99
CA ARG A 22 41.30 50.80 11.39
C ARG A 22 42.58 51.18 12.18
N SER A 23 43.75 50.93 11.54
CA SER A 23 44.84 51.89 11.19
C SER A 23 46.07 51.10 10.68
N GLN A 24 46.46 51.20 9.41
CA GLN A 24 47.52 52.04 8.81
C GLN A 24 49.00 51.74 9.16
N GLN A 25 49.78 51.70 8.07
CA GLN A 25 51.20 51.42 7.80
C GLN A 25 52.26 52.05 8.71
N SER A 26 53.46 51.45 8.69
CA SER A 26 54.72 52.22 8.69
C SER A 26 55.81 51.50 7.89
N LEU A 27 56.38 52.22 6.92
CA LEU A 27 57.64 51.92 6.23
C LEU A 27 58.83 52.31 7.13
N SER A 28 59.94 51.59 7.02
CA SER A 28 61.25 52.03 7.51
C SER A 28 62.31 51.89 6.43
N VAL A 29 63.00 53.00 6.17
CA VAL A 29 64.17 53.17 5.31
C VAL A 29 65.43 52.89 6.14
N SER A 30 66.43 52.23 5.55
CA SER A 30 67.82 52.36 6.00
C SER A 30 68.82 52.22 4.85
N THR A 31 69.85 53.05 4.97
CA THR A 31 70.75 53.57 3.94
C THR A 31 72.01 52.70 3.76
N SER A 32 72.67 52.94 2.64
CA SER A 32 73.80 52.27 1.99
C SER A 32 75.15 52.22 2.72
N THR A 33 75.96 51.20 2.37
CA THR A 33 77.42 51.32 2.27
C THR A 33 77.89 50.69 0.94
N GLN A 34 78.66 51.43 0.15
CA GLN A 34 79.20 51.01 -1.14
C GLN A 34 80.59 50.39 -0.97
N THR A 35 80.83 49.25 -1.62
CA THR A 35 82.18 48.77 -1.97
C THR A 35 82.17 48.43 -3.45
N GLN A 36 83.09 49.04 -4.20
CA GLN A 36 83.28 48.84 -5.63
C GLN A 36 84.02 47.53 -5.91
N THR A 37 83.46 46.69 -6.77
CA THR A 37 84.20 45.69 -7.55
C THR A 37 83.58 45.59 -8.94
N GLN A 38 84.46 45.57 -9.95
CA GLN A 38 84.17 45.54 -11.38
C GLN A 38 83.40 44.27 -11.84
N PRO A 39 82.78 44.31 -13.03
CA PRO A 39 81.55 43.56 -13.33
C PRO A 39 81.78 42.14 -13.84
N PRO A 40 80.98 41.14 -13.42
CA PRO A 40 80.78 39.92 -14.19
C PRO A 40 79.74 40.14 -15.29
N ALA A 41 79.94 39.45 -16.41
CA ALA A 41 79.16 39.50 -17.65
C ALA A 41 77.63 39.41 -17.44
N PRO A 42 76.81 40.01 -18.35
CA PRO A 42 75.36 39.96 -18.22
C PRO A 42 74.88 38.50 -18.28
N ALA A 43 74.27 38.05 -17.19
CA ALA A 43 73.50 36.81 -17.17
C ALA A 43 72.39 36.91 -18.23
N PRO A 44 72.10 35.83 -18.98
CA PRO A 44 71.02 35.84 -19.95
C PRO A 44 69.70 36.14 -19.23
N ALA A 45 68.99 37.17 -19.70
CA ALA A 45 67.66 37.48 -19.22
C ALA A 45 66.78 36.22 -19.23
N PRO A 46 65.98 35.95 -18.18
CA PRO A 46 65.04 34.85 -18.24
C PRO A 46 64.11 35.12 -19.43
N LYS A 47 64.14 34.20 -20.41
CA LYS A 47 63.17 34.21 -21.49
C LYS A 47 61.80 33.96 -20.86
N ILE A 48 61.10 35.03 -20.49
CA ILE A 48 59.70 34.97 -20.14
C ILE A 48 59.01 34.51 -21.42
N ASP A 49 58.55 33.27 -21.43
CA ASP A 49 57.85 32.71 -22.57
C ASP A 49 56.44 33.31 -22.58
N ILE A 50 56.33 34.49 -23.21
CA ILE A 50 55.13 35.34 -23.24
C ILE A 50 53.94 34.54 -23.78
N ALA A 51 54.17 33.60 -24.71
CA ALA A 51 53.15 32.70 -25.23
C ALA A 51 52.56 31.78 -24.14
N SER A 52 53.40 31.11 -23.36
CA SER A 52 52.94 30.25 -22.25
C SER A 52 52.21 31.04 -21.15
N THR A 53 52.61 32.28 -20.92
CA THR A 53 52.02 33.17 -19.91
C THR A 53 50.66 33.72 -20.36
N LEU A 54 50.53 34.08 -21.64
CA LEU A 54 49.26 34.49 -22.24
C LEU A 54 48.27 33.33 -22.33
N GLN A 55 48.76 32.11 -22.61
CA GLN A 55 47.94 30.91 -22.67
C GLN A 55 47.40 30.51 -21.28
N LYS A 56 48.24 30.62 -20.22
CA LYS A 56 47.80 30.48 -18.82
C LYS A 56 46.82 31.56 -18.37
N LYS A 57 46.99 32.81 -18.81
CA LYS A 57 46.03 33.89 -18.52
C LYS A 57 44.69 33.67 -19.21
N ARG A 58 44.70 33.20 -20.47
CA ARG A 58 43.47 32.84 -21.21
C ARG A 58 42.73 31.67 -20.58
N SER A 59 43.44 30.60 -20.19
CA SER A 59 42.81 29.46 -19.51
C SER A 59 42.23 29.84 -18.15
N ALA A 60 42.94 30.65 -17.37
CA ALA A 60 42.45 31.12 -16.07
C ALA A 60 41.23 32.05 -16.19
N GLU A 61 41.14 32.85 -17.25
CA GLU A 61 39.97 33.69 -17.52
C GLU A 61 38.78 32.85 -18.00
N GLN A 62 39.02 31.85 -18.86
CA GLN A 62 38.01 30.90 -19.30
C GLN A 62 37.43 30.11 -18.11
N ASP A 63 38.27 29.67 -17.18
CA ASP A 63 37.87 28.96 -15.96
C ASP A 63 37.05 29.86 -15.02
N ARG A 64 37.37 31.15 -14.92
CA ARG A 64 36.60 32.12 -14.13
C ARG A 64 35.19 32.30 -14.70
N VAL A 65 35.07 32.54 -16.00
CA VAL A 65 33.78 32.69 -16.68
C VAL A 65 32.95 31.40 -16.56
N SER A 66 33.60 30.24 -16.69
CA SER A 66 32.94 28.93 -16.54
C SER A 66 32.42 28.71 -15.12
N ARG A 67 33.18 29.10 -14.09
CA ARG A 67 32.76 29.00 -12.68
C ARG A 67 31.62 29.96 -12.33
N GLU A 68 31.66 31.19 -12.85
CA GLU A 68 30.57 32.16 -12.66
C GLU A 68 29.27 31.68 -13.31
N THR A 69 29.37 31.07 -14.50
CA THR A 69 28.22 30.47 -15.19
C THR A 69 27.67 29.28 -14.41
N ALA A 70 28.54 28.37 -13.97
CA ALA A 70 28.16 27.24 -13.13
C ALA A 70 27.53 27.68 -11.80
N GLN A 71 27.97 28.79 -11.22
CA GLN A 71 27.39 29.33 -10.00
C GLN A 71 25.96 29.84 -10.22
N LYS A 72 25.68 30.50 -11.35
CA LYS A 72 24.33 30.96 -11.69
C LYS A 72 23.38 29.79 -11.93
N GLU A 73 23.79 28.84 -12.77
CA GLU A 73 23.03 27.61 -13.03
C GLU A 73 22.76 26.82 -11.75
N LEU A 74 23.71 26.78 -10.83
CA LEU A 74 23.56 26.12 -9.54
C LEU A 74 22.48 26.78 -8.67
N VAL A 75 22.44 28.11 -8.61
CA VAL A 75 21.42 28.83 -7.84
C VAL A 75 20.03 28.51 -8.39
N ASP A 76 19.88 28.57 -9.72
CA ASP A 76 18.63 28.22 -10.38
C ASP A 76 18.25 26.74 -10.13
N GLU A 77 19.19 25.80 -10.21
CA GLU A 77 18.96 24.38 -9.93
C GLU A 77 18.52 24.15 -8.47
N ILE A 78 19.13 24.82 -7.50
CA ILE A 78 18.78 24.70 -6.07
C ILE A 78 17.42 25.32 -5.78
N GLU A 79 17.11 26.48 -6.36
CA GLU A 79 15.80 27.14 -6.21
C GLU A 79 14.68 26.30 -6.82
N ASN A 80 14.97 25.61 -7.92
CA ASN A 80 14.03 24.70 -8.55
C ASN A 80 13.79 23.41 -7.74
N LEU A 81 14.65 23.02 -6.79
CA LEU A 81 14.37 21.84 -5.96
C LEU A 81 13.17 22.11 -5.04
N VAL A 82 12.13 21.29 -5.15
CA VAL A 82 10.95 21.34 -4.28
C VAL A 82 11.34 20.76 -2.92
N GLY A 83 11.01 21.46 -1.83
CA GLY A 83 11.29 20.99 -0.47
C GLY A 83 12.78 20.84 -0.14
N LEU A 84 13.10 19.79 0.64
CA LEU A 84 14.48 19.39 1.01
C LEU A 84 15.25 20.49 1.76
N GLU A 85 14.55 21.24 2.61
CA GLU A 85 15.11 22.37 3.36
C GLU A 85 16.31 21.99 4.23
N ASN A 86 16.32 20.76 4.76
CA ASN A 86 17.46 20.21 5.47
C ASN A 86 18.70 20.07 4.58
N VAL A 87 18.54 19.62 3.34
CA VAL A 87 19.62 19.46 2.35
C VAL A 87 20.12 20.83 1.90
N LYS A 88 19.20 21.74 1.51
CA LYS A 88 19.55 23.11 1.12
C LYS A 88 20.36 23.81 2.20
N ARG A 89 19.98 23.65 3.48
CA ARG A 89 20.73 24.19 4.62
C ARG A 89 22.13 23.59 4.75
N GLN A 90 22.31 22.30 4.49
CA GLN A 90 23.64 21.67 4.51
C GLN A 90 24.52 22.17 3.36
N LEU A 91 23.99 22.29 2.15
CA LEU A 91 24.70 22.84 0.99
C LEU A 91 25.16 24.29 1.26
N LEU A 92 24.26 25.14 1.77
CA LEU A 92 24.59 26.49 2.20
C LEU A 92 25.61 26.52 3.35
N GLY A 93 25.52 25.55 4.27
CA GLY A 93 26.50 25.36 5.36
C GLY A 93 27.91 25.13 4.83
N VAL A 94 28.07 24.28 3.81
CA VAL A 94 29.37 24.04 3.15
C VAL A 94 29.89 25.31 2.47
N GLN A 95 29.03 26.05 1.77
CA GLN A 95 29.44 27.32 1.14
C GLN A 95 29.90 28.35 2.19
N ASN A 96 29.14 28.51 3.28
CA ASN A 96 29.47 29.42 4.36
C ASN A 96 30.78 29.01 5.04
N TRP A 97 31.00 27.71 5.27
CA TRP A 97 32.24 27.20 5.84
C TRP A 97 33.45 27.54 4.96
N VAL A 98 33.34 27.35 3.65
CA VAL A 98 34.41 27.69 2.70
C VAL A 98 34.74 29.18 2.74
N GLN A 99 33.73 30.04 2.83
CA GLN A 99 33.94 31.49 2.98
C GLN A 99 34.63 31.85 4.30
N ILE A 100 34.23 31.22 5.41
CA ILE A 100 34.84 31.42 6.72
C ILE A 100 36.30 30.96 6.73
N CYS A 101 36.61 29.80 6.17
CA CYS A 101 37.99 29.31 6.01
C CYS A 101 38.86 30.32 5.27
N ARG A 102 38.39 30.86 4.14
CA ARG A 102 39.09 31.91 3.39
C ARG A 102 39.33 33.16 4.23
N ARG A 103 38.33 33.61 4.99
CA ARG A 103 38.46 34.78 5.89
C ARG A 103 39.45 34.55 7.03
N HIS A 104 39.55 33.33 7.52
CA HIS A 104 40.55 32.93 8.52
C HIS A 104 41.94 32.68 7.94
N GLY A 105 42.15 32.89 6.63
CA GLY A 105 43.43 32.64 5.96
C GLY A 105 43.76 31.14 5.86
N ARG A 106 42.77 30.26 6.01
CA ARG A 106 42.92 28.81 5.83
C ARG A 106 42.59 28.45 4.39
N GLU A 107 43.39 27.58 3.80
CA GLU A 107 43.11 27.02 2.48
C GLU A 107 41.89 26.07 2.58
N PRO A 108 40.73 26.38 1.96
CA PRO A 108 39.54 25.54 2.07
C PRO A 108 39.73 24.14 1.50
N ARG A 109 40.72 23.93 0.62
CA ARG A 109 41.10 22.61 0.11
C ARG A 109 41.69 21.72 1.21
N ASN A 110 42.06 22.25 2.36
CA ASN A 110 42.53 21.42 3.48
C ASN A 110 41.39 20.91 4.38
N GLU A 111 40.17 20.78 3.86
CA GLU A 111 38.98 20.30 4.59
C GLU A 111 38.36 19.07 3.90
N TRP A 112 37.55 18.32 4.64
CA TRP A 112 36.89 17.10 4.13
C TRP A 112 35.57 17.44 3.42
N TYR A 113 35.38 16.93 2.20
CA TYR A 113 34.16 17.17 1.39
C TYR A 113 33.42 15.89 0.97
N ASN A 114 33.92 14.70 1.33
CA ASN A 114 33.23 13.44 1.06
C ASN A 114 31.93 13.39 1.88
N ILE A 115 30.81 13.07 1.24
CA ILE A 115 29.48 13.15 1.88
C ILE A 115 28.69 11.88 1.62
N VAL A 116 27.82 11.53 2.57
CA VAL A 116 26.86 10.43 2.42
C VAL A 116 25.46 11.01 2.31
N PHE A 117 24.76 10.67 1.24
CA PHE A 117 23.35 10.96 1.03
C PHE A 117 22.55 9.67 1.24
N GLN A 118 21.64 9.67 2.20
CA GLN A 118 20.83 8.49 2.52
C GLN A 118 19.33 8.84 2.51
N GLY A 119 18.50 8.04 1.83
CA GLY A 119 17.07 8.33 1.68
C GLY A 119 16.23 7.11 1.34
N ASN A 120 14.95 7.29 1.06
CA ASN A 120 14.15 6.20 0.47
C ASN A 120 14.61 5.94 -0.97
N PRO A 121 14.61 4.66 -1.43
CA PRO A 121 15.09 4.29 -2.76
C PRO A 121 14.28 5.02 -3.84
N GLY A 122 14.78 5.08 -5.08
CA GLY A 122 14.02 5.64 -6.21
C GLY A 122 13.69 7.14 -6.14
N THR A 123 14.29 7.88 -5.21
CA THR A 123 14.03 9.33 -5.08
C THR A 123 14.54 10.12 -6.27
N GLY A 124 15.51 9.67 -7.08
CA GLY A 124 16.04 10.37 -8.30
C GLY A 124 16.74 11.71 -8.02
N GLU A 125 16.21 12.45 -7.06
CA GLU A 125 16.75 13.62 -6.39
C GLU A 125 18.05 13.34 -5.66
N LEU A 126 18.27 12.15 -5.08
CA LEU A 126 19.56 11.86 -4.44
C LEU A 126 20.72 12.00 -5.43
N SER A 127 20.58 11.42 -6.63
CA SER A 127 21.57 11.56 -7.71
C SER A 127 21.62 12.99 -8.24
N THR A 128 20.45 13.61 -8.45
CA THR A 128 20.36 15.01 -8.89
C THR A 128 21.09 15.96 -7.93
N ILE A 129 20.92 15.77 -6.63
CA ILE A 129 21.51 16.57 -5.57
C ILE A 129 23.00 16.28 -5.42
N ALA A 130 23.42 15.03 -5.61
CA ALA A 130 24.84 14.72 -5.68
C ALA A 130 25.53 15.43 -6.85
N ARG A 131 24.87 15.53 -8.02
CA ARG A 131 25.36 16.32 -9.16
C ARG A 131 25.39 17.81 -8.85
N ILE A 132 24.35 18.34 -8.21
CA ILE A 132 24.29 19.75 -7.75
C ILE A 132 25.42 20.03 -6.75
N TYR A 133 25.67 19.12 -5.80
CA TYR A 133 26.79 19.23 -4.85
C TYR A 133 28.14 19.23 -5.57
N ALA A 134 28.33 18.37 -6.57
CA ALA A 134 29.55 18.33 -7.36
C ALA A 134 29.78 19.64 -8.15
N LYS A 135 28.74 20.15 -8.81
CA LYS A 135 28.77 21.46 -9.50
C LYS A 135 29.08 22.59 -8.51
N MET A 136 28.48 22.54 -7.31
CA MET A 136 28.72 23.52 -6.25
C MET A 136 30.21 23.55 -5.87
N LEU A 137 30.83 22.38 -5.65
CA LEU A 137 32.25 22.28 -5.29
C LEU A 137 33.17 22.85 -6.38
N TYR A 138 32.81 22.69 -7.65
CA TYR A 138 33.52 23.32 -8.77
C TYR A 138 33.33 24.84 -8.80
N ALA A 139 32.08 25.32 -8.67
CA ALA A 139 31.76 26.75 -8.68
C ALA A 139 32.46 27.52 -7.55
N ILE A 140 32.51 26.95 -6.34
CA ILE A 140 33.21 27.57 -5.21
C ILE A 140 34.74 27.37 -5.25
N GLY A 141 35.28 26.61 -6.21
CA GLY A 141 36.72 26.44 -6.43
C GLY A 141 37.41 25.40 -5.54
N ILE A 142 36.66 24.45 -4.98
CA ILE A 142 37.20 23.28 -4.26
C ILE A 142 37.65 22.20 -5.25
N SER A 143 36.82 21.89 -6.26
CA SER A 143 37.21 21.04 -7.38
C SER A 143 37.82 21.88 -8.50
N ASP A 144 38.91 21.40 -9.11
CA ASP A 144 39.53 22.10 -10.24
C ASP A 144 38.85 21.78 -11.57
N SER A 145 38.16 20.64 -11.69
CA SER A 145 37.35 20.26 -12.85
C SER A 145 35.88 20.06 -12.49
N ASN A 146 34.99 20.22 -13.48
CA ASN A 146 33.57 19.89 -13.41
C ASN A 146 33.30 18.41 -13.77
N THR A 147 34.31 17.55 -13.65
CA THR A 147 34.22 16.13 -14.02
C THR A 147 33.44 15.37 -12.96
N ILE A 148 32.28 14.85 -13.35
CA ILE A 148 31.40 14.02 -12.54
C ILE A 148 31.39 12.63 -13.17
N LYS A 149 31.79 11.60 -12.41
CA LYS A 149 31.58 10.20 -12.81
C LYS A 149 30.60 9.54 -11.85
N GLU A 150 29.62 8.86 -12.42
CA GLU A 150 28.61 8.09 -11.69
C GLU A 150 28.91 6.59 -11.87
N THR A 151 28.82 5.83 -10.79
CA THR A 151 28.98 4.37 -10.78
C THR A 151 28.08 3.78 -9.71
N SER A 152 27.62 2.54 -9.89
CA SER A 152 26.96 1.81 -8.80
C SER A 152 27.94 0.93 -8.04
N GLY A 153 27.61 0.52 -6.81
CA GLY A 153 28.37 -0.48 -6.05
C GLY A 153 28.49 -1.80 -6.83
N ARG A 154 27.43 -2.19 -7.56
CA ARG A 154 27.43 -3.38 -8.42
C ARG A 154 28.39 -3.22 -9.60
N ASP A 155 28.42 -2.06 -10.24
CA ASP A 155 29.36 -1.79 -11.34
C ASP A 155 30.81 -1.82 -10.87
N LEU A 156 31.07 -1.28 -9.66
CA LEU A 156 32.38 -1.33 -9.04
C LEU A 156 32.79 -2.78 -8.75
N ALA A 157 31.88 -3.62 -8.25
CA ALA A 157 32.13 -5.05 -8.04
C ALA A 157 32.50 -5.78 -9.35
N ILE A 158 31.76 -5.51 -10.43
CA ILE A 158 32.02 -6.09 -11.77
C ILE A 158 33.37 -5.65 -12.32
N LYS A 159 33.73 -4.37 -12.15
CA LYS A 159 34.99 -3.79 -12.65
C LYS A 159 36.22 -4.30 -11.90
N GLY A 160 36.06 -4.77 -10.66
CA GLY A 160 37.16 -5.21 -9.81
C GLY A 160 38.09 -4.06 -9.38
N PRO A 161 39.08 -4.34 -8.52
CA PRO A 161 39.99 -3.33 -7.98
C PRO A 161 40.82 -2.62 -9.07
N GLN A 162 41.23 -3.36 -10.11
CA GLN A 162 41.97 -2.78 -11.24
C GLN A 162 41.10 -1.80 -12.05
N GLY A 163 39.81 -2.09 -12.23
CA GLY A 163 38.88 -1.21 -12.92
C GLY A 163 38.63 0.07 -12.15
N VAL A 164 38.52 0.00 -10.81
CA VAL A 164 38.41 1.19 -9.95
C VAL A 164 39.66 2.05 -10.03
N GLN A 165 40.86 1.46 -9.97
CA GLN A 165 42.11 2.22 -10.13
C GLN A 165 42.20 2.92 -11.50
N ARG A 166 41.74 2.28 -12.58
CA ARG A 166 41.66 2.91 -13.90
C ARG A 166 40.68 4.07 -13.91
N LEU A 167 39.49 3.88 -13.34
CA LEU A 167 38.46 4.92 -13.25
C LEU A 167 38.96 6.17 -12.51
N ILE A 168 39.66 5.97 -11.39
CA ILE A 168 40.28 7.05 -10.61
C ILE A 168 41.40 7.71 -11.42
N LYS A 169 42.29 6.93 -12.06
CA LYS A 169 43.37 7.48 -12.90
C LYS A 169 42.84 8.29 -14.07
N GLU A 170 41.79 7.83 -14.73
CA GLU A 170 41.14 8.55 -15.83
C GLU A 170 40.59 9.90 -15.36
N MET A 171 39.90 9.94 -14.21
CA MET A 171 39.42 11.22 -13.65
C MET A 171 40.56 12.16 -13.30
N VAL A 172 41.67 11.63 -12.79
CA VAL A 172 42.85 12.42 -12.44
C VAL A 172 43.59 12.94 -13.68
N ASN A 173 43.56 12.20 -14.79
CA ASN A 173 44.35 12.50 -15.99
C ASN A 173 43.57 13.27 -17.07
N SER A 174 42.24 13.30 -17.06
CA SER A 174 41.43 13.82 -18.17
C SER A 174 41.54 15.34 -18.36
N ASP A 175 41.57 16.11 -17.27
CA ASP A 175 41.31 17.56 -17.38
C ASP A 175 42.45 18.45 -16.84
N SER A 176 43.23 17.99 -15.85
CA SER A 176 44.39 18.74 -15.34
C SER A 176 45.34 17.85 -14.53
N PRO A 177 46.44 17.35 -15.12
CA PRO A 177 47.37 16.45 -14.42
C PRO A 177 48.12 17.11 -13.24
N SER A 178 48.06 18.45 -13.13
CA SER A 178 48.60 19.22 -12.01
C SER A 178 47.53 19.67 -10.99
N ALA A 179 46.26 19.32 -11.18
CA ALA A 179 45.20 19.68 -10.24
C ALA A 179 45.29 18.86 -8.94
N PRO A 180 45.28 19.51 -7.76
CA PRO A 180 45.18 18.81 -6.48
C PRO A 180 43.87 18.03 -6.31
N THR A 181 42.77 18.46 -6.94
CA THR A 181 41.46 17.77 -6.90
C THR A 181 40.83 17.71 -8.28
N ALA A 182 40.69 16.50 -8.81
CA ALA A 182 40.35 16.27 -10.21
C ALA A 182 38.85 16.22 -10.49
N GLY A 183 37.99 15.92 -9.51
CA GLY A 183 36.56 15.84 -9.72
C GLY A 183 35.81 15.10 -8.63
N VAL A 184 34.55 14.75 -8.91
CA VAL A 184 33.64 14.09 -7.97
C VAL A 184 33.21 12.72 -8.50
N LEU A 185 33.34 11.70 -7.65
CA LEU A 185 32.86 10.34 -7.90
C LEU A 185 31.58 10.09 -7.11
N ILE A 186 30.48 9.82 -7.81
CA ILE A 186 29.21 9.44 -7.19
C ILE A 186 29.12 7.92 -7.21
N VAL A 187 28.97 7.32 -6.03
CA VAL A 187 28.79 5.88 -5.84
C VAL A 187 27.38 5.61 -5.35
N ASP A 188 26.54 5.08 -6.24
CA ASP A 188 25.16 4.69 -5.91
C ASP A 188 25.09 3.28 -5.32
N ASN A 189 24.31 3.11 -4.27
CA ASN A 189 24.11 1.87 -3.54
C ASN A 189 25.42 1.13 -3.20
N PRO A 190 26.36 1.75 -2.45
CA PRO A 190 27.66 1.15 -2.14
C PRO A 190 27.54 -0.13 -1.30
N HIS A 191 26.42 -0.32 -0.58
CA HIS A 191 26.13 -1.56 0.14
C HIS A 191 26.12 -2.79 -0.78
N THR A 192 25.86 -2.65 -2.09
CA THR A 192 25.90 -3.79 -3.03
C THR A 192 27.32 -4.27 -3.33
N LEU A 193 28.36 -3.58 -2.86
CA LEU A 193 29.72 -4.12 -2.79
C LEU A 193 29.81 -5.28 -1.78
N MET A 194 28.80 -5.47 -0.93
CA MET A 194 28.67 -6.61 -0.03
C MET A 194 28.14 -7.81 -0.82
N PRO A 195 28.95 -8.88 -0.92
CA PRO A 195 28.82 -9.95 0.05
C PRO A 195 30.14 -10.23 0.77
N SER A 196 30.01 -10.42 2.08
CA SER A 196 31.01 -10.52 3.15
C SER A 196 32.07 -11.64 3.06
N LYS A 197 32.36 -12.21 1.88
CA LYS A 197 33.27 -13.37 1.72
C LYS A 197 34.32 -13.28 0.60
N LEU A 198 34.32 -12.23 -0.22
CA LEU A 198 35.28 -12.09 -1.34
C LEU A 198 36.30 -10.99 -1.04
N GLU A 199 37.58 -11.37 -0.91
CA GLU A 199 38.69 -10.43 -0.64
C GLU A 199 38.80 -9.32 -1.71
N SER A 200 38.38 -9.60 -2.95
CA SER A 200 38.36 -8.64 -4.05
C SER A 200 37.47 -7.41 -3.79
N HIS A 201 36.42 -7.55 -2.98
CA HIS A 201 35.52 -6.41 -2.66
C HIS A 201 36.13 -5.48 -1.61
N ARG A 202 36.92 -6.02 -0.67
CA ARG A 202 37.67 -5.20 0.29
C ARG A 202 38.74 -4.38 -0.41
N GLU A 203 39.46 -4.97 -1.36
CA GLU A 203 40.48 -4.28 -2.15
C GLU A 203 39.90 -3.10 -2.95
N ILE A 204 38.66 -3.23 -3.45
CA ILE A 204 37.95 -2.14 -4.13
C ILE A 204 37.70 -0.96 -3.17
N LEU A 205 37.19 -1.24 -1.97
CA LEU A 205 36.93 -0.22 -0.98
C LEU A 205 38.22 0.43 -0.49
N ASP A 206 39.29 -0.35 -0.30
CA ASP A 206 40.60 0.19 0.07
C ASP A 206 41.16 1.12 -1.01
N CYS A 207 40.98 0.80 -2.29
CA CYS A 207 41.36 1.72 -3.38
C CYS A 207 40.58 3.05 -3.32
N LEU A 208 39.28 3.00 -3.00
CA LEU A 208 38.46 4.21 -2.81
C LEU A 208 38.90 5.01 -1.59
N LEU A 209 39.11 4.34 -0.45
CA LEU A 209 39.57 4.95 0.80
C LEU A 209 40.97 5.60 0.63
N GLN A 210 41.86 4.99 -0.15
CA GLN A 210 43.16 5.57 -0.47
C GLN A 210 43.01 6.85 -1.30
N ALA A 211 42.05 6.88 -2.22
CA ALA A 211 41.75 8.09 -2.99
C ALA A 211 41.12 9.21 -2.14
N MET A 212 40.39 8.81 -1.09
CA MET A 212 39.75 9.68 -0.09
C MET A 212 40.67 10.10 1.06
N GLU A 213 41.86 9.52 1.23
CA GLU A 213 42.69 9.66 2.44
C GLU A 213 43.16 11.10 2.73
N ARG A 214 43.28 11.94 1.70
CA ARG A 214 43.57 13.38 1.85
C ARG A 214 42.27 14.15 2.08
N LYS A 215 42.35 15.24 2.84
CA LYS A 215 41.19 16.08 3.20
C LYS A 215 40.42 16.55 1.95
N THR A 216 41.08 17.23 1.01
CA THR A 216 40.70 17.13 -0.40
C THR A 216 41.46 15.98 -1.03
N GLY A 217 40.79 14.84 -1.16
CA GLY A 217 41.28 13.72 -1.94
C GLY A 217 41.69 14.15 -3.34
N ARG A 218 42.36 13.26 -4.09
CA ARG A 218 42.49 13.49 -5.54
C ARG A 218 41.12 13.50 -6.22
N ILE A 219 40.15 12.84 -5.59
CA ILE A 219 38.73 12.83 -5.94
C ILE A 219 37.91 13.06 -4.68
N ILE A 220 36.74 13.67 -4.81
CA ILE A 220 35.74 13.75 -3.74
C ILE A 220 34.73 12.64 -3.99
N VAL A 221 34.44 11.82 -3.00
CA VAL A 221 33.50 10.70 -3.13
C VAL A 221 32.17 11.05 -2.46
N VAL A 222 31.09 10.87 -3.20
CA VAL A 222 29.71 11.05 -2.75
C VAL A 222 29.03 9.69 -2.75
N PHE A 223 28.64 9.20 -1.58
CA PHE A 223 27.91 7.94 -1.46
C PHE A 223 26.41 8.20 -1.42
N ILE A 224 25.64 7.44 -2.19
CA ILE A 224 24.17 7.52 -2.23
C ILE A 224 23.60 6.15 -1.92
N GLY A 225 22.55 6.06 -1.12
CA GLY A 225 21.84 4.80 -0.96
C GLY A 225 20.61 4.87 -0.05
N HIS A 226 20.00 3.70 0.16
CA HIS A 226 18.87 3.58 1.08
C HIS A 226 19.31 3.72 2.54
N GLY A 227 18.52 4.40 3.39
CA GLY A 227 18.85 4.67 4.79
C GLY A 227 19.38 3.46 5.59
N PRO A 228 18.58 2.39 5.76
CA PRO A 228 19.00 1.17 6.47
C PRO A 228 20.25 0.51 5.87
N ASP A 229 20.33 0.43 4.54
CA ASP A 229 21.45 -0.20 3.85
C ASP A 229 22.75 0.62 4.03
N MET A 230 22.65 1.95 4.01
CA MET A 230 23.76 2.86 4.23
C MET A 230 24.22 2.85 5.68
N GLU A 231 23.30 2.72 6.64
CA GLU A 231 23.64 2.58 8.04
C GLU A 231 24.44 1.30 8.29
N THR A 232 24.00 0.18 7.72
CA THR A 232 24.72 -1.10 7.75
C THR A 232 26.11 -0.97 7.10
N PHE A 233 26.18 -0.38 5.90
CA PHE A 233 27.43 -0.17 5.18
C PHE A 233 28.45 0.68 5.97
N LEU A 234 27.99 1.75 6.65
CA LEU A 234 28.85 2.61 7.45
C LEU A 234 29.32 1.94 8.74
N GLN A 235 28.46 1.13 9.38
CA GLN A 235 28.81 0.36 10.58
C GLN A 235 29.91 -0.68 10.28
N GLU A 236 29.81 -1.37 9.15
CA GLU A 236 30.81 -2.35 8.73
C GLU A 236 32.13 -1.70 8.29
N ASN A 237 32.09 -0.46 7.82
CA ASN A 237 33.24 0.25 7.25
C ASN A 237 33.49 1.60 7.96
N PRO A 238 33.94 1.58 9.23
CA PRO A 238 34.12 2.80 10.03
C PRO A 238 35.14 3.77 9.40
N ARG A 239 36.08 3.27 8.58
CA ARG A 239 37.01 4.11 7.82
C ARG A 239 36.31 5.05 6.85
N VAL A 240 35.22 4.61 6.21
CA VAL A 240 34.39 5.46 5.33
C VAL A 240 33.75 6.55 6.16
N GLN A 241 33.15 6.20 7.30
CA GLN A 241 32.49 7.14 8.21
C GLN A 241 33.47 8.21 8.75
N HIS A 242 34.72 7.86 9.02
CA HIS A 242 35.72 8.83 9.50
C HIS A 242 36.20 9.79 8.41
N GLN A 243 36.18 9.36 7.15
CA GLN A 243 36.60 10.14 5.98
C GLN A 243 35.46 10.92 5.33
N THR A 244 34.22 10.73 5.78
CA THR A 244 33.06 11.55 5.38
C THR A 244 32.89 12.74 6.35
N CYS A 245 32.51 13.90 5.81
CA CYS A 245 32.33 15.13 6.58
C CYS A 245 30.92 15.28 7.16
N SER A 246 29.93 14.68 6.50
CA SER A 246 28.53 14.69 6.92
C SER A 246 27.79 13.49 6.32
N THR A 247 26.81 13.00 7.07
CA THR A 247 25.73 12.14 6.56
C THR A 247 24.45 12.96 6.52
N VAL A 248 23.83 13.06 5.35
CA VAL A 248 22.61 13.83 5.13
C VAL A 248 21.48 12.87 4.84
N SER A 249 20.47 12.88 5.72
CA SER A 249 19.27 12.08 5.57
C SER A 249 18.19 12.82 4.79
N PHE A 250 17.62 12.18 3.79
CA PHE A 250 16.48 12.65 3.02
C PHE A 250 15.23 12.09 3.67
N ALA A 251 14.41 12.99 4.21
CA ALA A 251 13.11 12.63 4.74
C ALA A 251 12.10 12.53 3.59
N ASP A 252 11.01 11.80 3.83
CA ASP A 252 9.88 11.84 2.91
C ASP A 252 9.25 13.23 2.84
N PHE A 253 8.81 13.59 1.65
CA PHE A 253 8.18 14.87 1.37
C PHE A 253 6.88 15.03 2.14
N ASP A 254 6.69 16.15 2.83
CA ASP A 254 5.41 16.48 3.45
C ASP A 254 4.32 16.70 2.40
N ARG A 255 3.05 16.70 2.84
CA ARG A 255 1.86 16.95 2.01
C ARG A 255 1.99 18.21 1.16
N HIS A 256 2.57 19.27 1.71
CA HIS A 256 2.81 20.52 0.99
C HIS A 256 3.88 20.37 -0.11
N GLU A 257 4.95 19.62 0.16
CA GLU A 257 6.01 19.39 -0.81
C GLU A 257 5.54 18.43 -1.92
N LEU A 258 4.76 17.39 -1.57
CA LEU A 258 4.12 16.50 -2.56
C LEU A 258 3.15 17.25 -3.47
N HIS A 259 2.41 18.22 -2.92
CA HIS A 259 1.54 19.09 -3.70
C HIS A 259 2.35 19.94 -4.70
N GLN A 260 3.42 20.59 -4.24
CA GLN A 260 4.31 21.36 -5.11
C GLN A 260 4.92 20.49 -6.22
N LEU A 261 5.37 19.28 -5.87
CA LEU A 261 5.93 18.33 -6.82
C LEU A 261 4.89 17.89 -7.87
N LEU A 262 3.64 17.66 -7.45
CA LEU A 262 2.53 17.33 -8.33
C LEU A 262 2.22 18.45 -9.32
N VAL A 263 2.09 19.69 -8.85
CA VAL A 263 1.84 20.88 -9.70
C VAL A 263 2.97 21.09 -10.70
N ARG A 264 4.22 21.01 -10.22
CA ARG A 264 5.40 21.12 -11.08
C ARG A 264 5.39 20.04 -12.15
N ARG A 265 5.10 18.79 -11.79
CA ARG A 265 5.11 17.67 -12.73
C ARG A 265 4.06 17.82 -13.83
N ILE A 266 2.86 18.29 -13.49
CA ILE A 266 1.81 18.61 -14.47
C ILE A 266 2.28 19.74 -15.39
N THR A 267 2.87 20.80 -14.83
CA THR A 267 3.38 21.93 -15.61
C THR A 267 4.46 21.49 -16.61
N GLU A 268 5.39 20.65 -16.18
CA GLU A 268 6.44 20.10 -17.05
C GLU A 268 5.88 19.16 -18.13
N ALA A 269 4.97 18.25 -17.77
CA ALA A 269 4.42 17.26 -18.69
C ALA A 269 3.59 17.90 -19.82
N PHE A 270 2.87 18.98 -19.52
CA PHE A 270 1.93 19.63 -20.44
C PHE A 270 2.38 21.05 -20.88
N GLY A 271 3.63 21.43 -20.62
CA GLY A 271 4.18 22.74 -21.00
C GLY A 271 3.43 23.93 -20.42
N GLY A 272 2.85 23.79 -19.22
CA GLY A 272 2.11 24.83 -18.51
C GLY A 272 0.74 25.20 -19.10
N LYS A 273 0.24 24.45 -20.10
CA LYS A 273 -1.06 24.71 -20.73
C LYS A 273 -2.23 24.06 -19.98
N MET A 274 -1.95 23.01 -19.22
CA MET A 274 -2.96 22.24 -18.51
C MET A 274 -3.57 23.04 -17.37
N GLN A 275 -4.88 23.25 -17.44
CA GLN A 275 -5.70 23.81 -16.39
C GLN A 275 -6.26 22.71 -15.51
N VAL A 276 -6.54 23.05 -14.26
CA VAL A 276 -7.00 22.10 -13.24
C VAL A 276 -8.23 22.70 -12.59
N GLU A 277 -9.29 21.91 -12.44
CA GLU A 277 -10.50 22.34 -11.74
C GLU A 277 -10.15 22.83 -10.33
N GLY A 278 -10.68 24.00 -9.94
CA GLY A 278 -10.38 24.61 -8.65
C GLY A 278 -8.98 25.21 -8.52
N GLY A 279 -8.17 25.17 -9.58
CA GLY A 279 -6.81 25.75 -9.65
C GLY A 279 -5.71 24.79 -9.18
N GLN A 280 -4.46 25.14 -9.53
CA GLN A 280 -3.28 24.35 -9.18
C GLN A 280 -3.07 24.21 -7.67
N ASP A 281 -3.42 25.24 -6.89
CA ASP A 281 -3.42 25.23 -5.42
C ASP A 281 -4.79 24.86 -4.80
N GLY A 282 -5.69 24.33 -5.63
CA GLY A 282 -7.07 24.03 -5.26
C GLY A 282 -7.24 22.85 -4.30
N GLN A 283 -8.46 22.69 -3.78
CA GLN A 283 -8.81 21.66 -2.81
C GLN A 283 -8.58 20.23 -3.34
N TYR A 284 -8.82 20.01 -4.64
CA TYR A 284 -8.67 18.69 -5.27
C TYR A 284 -7.20 18.28 -5.39
N MET A 285 -6.32 19.20 -5.78
CA MET A 285 -4.87 18.96 -5.84
C MET A 285 -4.30 18.68 -4.44
N GLN A 286 -4.74 19.45 -3.44
CA GLN A 286 -4.36 19.20 -2.05
C GLN A 286 -4.90 17.87 -1.53
N ALA A 287 -6.10 17.46 -1.94
CA ALA A 287 -6.65 16.15 -1.60
C ALA A 287 -5.86 15.01 -2.26
N ALA A 288 -5.45 15.16 -3.52
CA ALA A 288 -4.60 14.20 -4.22
C ALA A 288 -3.22 14.06 -3.55
N ALA A 289 -2.57 15.17 -3.20
CA ALA A 289 -1.31 15.16 -2.45
C ALA A 289 -1.45 14.49 -1.08
N ARG A 290 -2.59 14.68 -0.40
CA ARG A 290 -2.90 13.99 0.86
C ARG A 290 -3.13 12.49 0.67
N ARG A 291 -3.71 12.05 -0.45
CA ARG A 291 -3.83 10.62 -0.77
C ARG A 291 -2.45 10.01 -0.99
N LEU A 292 -1.56 10.68 -1.73
CA LEU A 292 -0.16 10.25 -1.90
C LEU A 292 0.61 10.15 -0.58
N ALA A 293 0.45 11.13 0.31
CA ALA A 293 1.11 11.10 1.61
C ALA A 293 0.66 9.94 2.50
N ARG A 294 -0.53 9.38 2.24
CA ARG A 294 -1.11 8.25 2.98
C ARG A 294 -0.77 6.90 2.35
N SER A 295 -0.49 6.85 1.06
CA SER A 295 -0.03 5.64 0.36
C SER A 295 1.43 5.28 0.66
N ARG A 296 2.02 5.80 1.74
CA ARG A 296 3.38 5.50 2.15
C ARG A 296 3.44 4.07 2.73
N GLY A 297 4.05 3.16 1.97
CA GLY A 297 4.37 1.80 2.39
C GLY A 297 5.83 1.46 2.10
N GLU A 298 6.24 0.21 2.33
CA GLU A 298 7.56 -0.28 1.93
C GLU A 298 7.74 -0.15 0.41
N GLY A 299 8.87 0.43 -0.02
CA GLY A 299 9.15 0.73 -1.43
C GLY A 299 8.45 1.98 -1.98
N PHE A 300 7.78 2.79 -1.15
CA PHE A 300 7.22 4.07 -1.59
C PHE A 300 8.33 5.06 -1.93
N THR A 301 8.26 5.62 -3.14
CA THR A 301 9.24 6.60 -3.62
C THR A 301 8.49 7.84 -4.10
N ASN A 302 8.72 8.98 -3.45
CA ASN A 302 7.87 10.16 -3.58
C ASN A 302 7.72 10.65 -5.04
N ILE A 303 8.82 10.69 -5.80
CA ILE A 303 8.81 11.15 -7.20
C ILE A 303 8.09 10.17 -8.12
N TYR A 304 8.36 8.87 -7.98
CA TYR A 304 7.70 7.86 -8.78
C TYR A 304 6.20 7.83 -8.49
N ALA A 305 5.80 7.94 -7.22
CA ALA A 305 4.40 7.98 -6.82
C ALA A 305 3.68 9.21 -7.42
N VAL A 306 4.30 10.39 -7.40
CA VAL A 306 3.76 11.58 -8.07
C VAL A 306 3.68 11.38 -9.59
N ARG A 307 4.71 10.83 -10.21
CA ARG A 307 4.72 10.54 -11.65
C ARG A 307 3.59 9.58 -12.03
N GLN A 308 3.46 8.48 -11.32
CA GLN A 308 2.44 7.47 -11.53
C GLN A 308 1.04 8.06 -11.32
N LEU A 309 0.86 8.95 -10.33
CA LEU A 309 -0.40 9.66 -10.15
C LEU A 309 -0.72 10.54 -11.36
N VAL A 310 0.22 11.36 -11.85
CA VAL A 310 -0.02 12.20 -13.04
C VAL A 310 -0.35 11.37 -14.27
N GLU A 311 0.35 10.25 -14.47
CA GLU A 311 0.03 9.28 -15.55
C GLU A 311 -1.38 8.71 -15.39
N THR A 312 -1.80 8.39 -14.16
CA THR A 312 -3.15 7.90 -13.85
C THR A 312 -4.22 8.97 -14.12
N ILE A 313 -3.96 10.23 -13.74
CA ILE A 313 -4.87 11.36 -13.99
C ILE A 313 -5.02 11.57 -15.50
N ALA A 314 -3.92 11.57 -16.25
CA ALA A 314 -3.93 11.72 -17.70
C ALA A 314 -4.66 10.55 -18.39
N HIS A 315 -4.52 9.33 -17.88
CA HIS A 315 -5.21 8.17 -18.42
C HIS A 315 -6.73 8.26 -18.22
N ARG A 316 -7.18 8.64 -17.02
CA ARG A 316 -8.62 8.86 -16.74
C ARG A 316 -9.21 9.95 -17.64
N GLN A 317 -8.48 11.05 -17.81
CA GLN A 317 -8.89 12.10 -18.73
C GLN A 317 -9.05 11.54 -20.14
N ALA A 318 -8.09 10.73 -20.62
CA ALA A 318 -8.18 10.12 -21.95
C ALA A 318 -9.41 9.20 -22.11
N GLU A 319 -9.76 8.41 -21.08
CA GLU A 319 -10.98 7.59 -21.07
C GLU A 319 -12.24 8.47 -21.13
N CYS A 320 -12.32 9.51 -20.29
CA CYS A 320 -13.46 10.44 -20.29
C CYS A 320 -13.61 11.18 -21.61
N LEU A 321 -12.51 11.63 -22.22
CA LEU A 321 -12.54 12.33 -23.52
C LEU A 321 -12.95 11.39 -24.66
N ALA A 322 -12.58 10.10 -24.61
CA ALA A 322 -13.00 9.11 -25.60
C ALA A 322 -14.52 8.89 -25.56
N GLU A 323 -15.11 8.77 -24.36
CA GLU A 323 -16.56 8.66 -24.19
C GLU A 323 -17.30 9.91 -24.71
N GLN A 324 -16.74 11.11 -24.51
CA GLN A 324 -17.35 12.37 -24.98
C GLN A 324 -17.30 12.52 -26.51
N GLN A 325 -16.27 11.99 -27.17
CA GLN A 325 -16.19 11.97 -28.63
C GLN A 325 -17.26 11.06 -29.26
N ASP A 326 -17.55 9.90 -28.64
CA ASP A 326 -18.59 8.99 -29.11
C ASP A 326 -20.01 9.60 -28.99
N VAL A 327 -20.20 10.52 -28.05
CA VAL A 327 -21.49 11.22 -27.82
C VAL A 327 -21.65 12.46 -28.72
N GLY A 328 -20.60 12.87 -29.44
CA GLY A 328 -20.66 13.96 -30.43
C GLY A 328 -20.70 15.37 -29.84
N MET A 329 -20.04 15.60 -28.69
CA MET A 329 -19.92 16.94 -28.08
C MET A 329 -19.00 17.85 -28.92
N GLU A 330 -19.45 19.07 -29.24
CA GLU A 330 -18.74 20.00 -30.16
C GLU A 330 -17.54 20.74 -29.54
N ASP A 331 -17.43 20.85 -28.21
CA ASP A 331 -16.33 21.55 -27.52
C ASP A 331 -15.71 20.66 -26.42
N VAL A 332 -14.67 19.90 -26.79
CA VAL A 332 -13.91 19.06 -25.87
C VAL A 332 -12.61 19.79 -25.48
N ASP A 333 -12.44 20.12 -24.19
CA ASP A 333 -11.23 20.77 -23.69
C ASP A 333 -10.15 19.73 -23.33
N TYR A 334 -9.18 19.55 -24.23
CA TYR A 334 -8.05 18.65 -24.04
C TYR A 334 -7.04 19.11 -22.98
N PHE A 335 -7.08 20.38 -22.57
CA PHE A 335 -6.14 20.97 -21.61
C PHE A 335 -6.79 21.30 -20.26
N PHE A 336 -7.79 20.51 -19.86
CA PHE A 336 -8.46 20.65 -18.57
C PHE A 336 -8.56 19.32 -17.82
N PHE A 337 -8.02 19.28 -16.59
CA PHE A 337 -8.26 18.19 -15.65
C PHE A 337 -9.43 18.52 -14.72
N SER A 338 -10.45 17.67 -14.77
CA SER A 338 -11.59 17.71 -13.86
C SER A 338 -11.24 17.14 -12.49
N LYS A 339 -12.09 17.40 -11.49
CA LYS A 339 -11.98 16.78 -10.15
C LYS A 339 -11.98 15.25 -10.21
N ASP A 340 -12.71 14.66 -11.16
CA ASP A 340 -12.87 13.21 -11.29
C ASP A 340 -11.63 12.58 -11.96
N ASP A 341 -10.91 13.32 -12.81
CA ASP A 341 -9.60 12.90 -13.30
C ASP A 341 -8.59 12.85 -12.13
N ILE A 342 -8.54 13.92 -11.33
CA ILE A 342 -7.59 14.14 -10.24
C ILE A 342 -7.80 13.15 -9.10
N LEU A 343 -9.04 13.03 -8.61
CA LEU A 343 -9.39 12.21 -7.45
C LEU A 343 -9.94 10.84 -7.84
N GLY A 344 -10.26 10.60 -9.11
CA GLY A 344 -11.04 9.44 -9.51
C GLY A 344 -12.55 9.67 -9.34
N PRO A 345 -13.36 8.73 -9.84
CA PRO A 345 -14.81 8.87 -9.85
C PRO A 345 -15.39 9.02 -8.45
N ASN A 346 -16.50 9.74 -8.35
CA ASN A 346 -17.19 9.95 -7.08
C ASN A 346 -17.76 8.61 -6.57
N PRO A 347 -17.58 8.27 -5.28
CA PRO A 347 -18.20 7.09 -4.65
C PRO A 347 -19.69 6.88 -4.98
N SER A 348 -20.46 7.95 -5.12
CA SER A 348 -21.87 7.89 -5.48
C SER A 348 -22.11 7.40 -6.92
N ASP A 349 -21.27 7.81 -7.86
CA ASP A 349 -21.36 7.39 -9.26
C ASP A 349 -20.99 5.91 -9.37
N ILE A 350 -19.95 5.47 -8.65
CA ILE A 350 -19.58 4.05 -8.59
C ILE A 350 -20.71 3.21 -8.01
N ARG A 351 -21.41 3.66 -6.97
CA ARG A 351 -22.56 2.93 -6.43
C ARG A 351 -23.67 2.76 -7.48
N SER A 352 -23.92 3.79 -8.29
CA SER A 352 -24.95 3.75 -9.34
C SER A 352 -24.58 2.85 -10.52
N GLN A 353 -23.30 2.78 -10.86
CA GLN A 353 -22.78 1.97 -11.97
C GLN A 353 -22.42 0.54 -11.55
N SER A 354 -22.40 0.25 -10.24
CA SER A 354 -22.00 -1.06 -9.73
C SER A 354 -23.05 -2.13 -10.05
N VAL A 355 -22.65 -3.07 -10.92
CA VAL A 355 -23.41 -4.30 -11.20
C VAL A 355 -23.61 -5.10 -9.92
N ALA A 356 -22.56 -5.22 -9.10
CA ALA A 356 -22.60 -5.93 -7.83
C ALA A 356 -23.61 -5.34 -6.83
N TRP A 357 -23.69 -4.00 -6.74
CA TRP A 357 -24.69 -3.32 -5.91
C TRP A 357 -26.11 -3.61 -6.41
N THR A 358 -26.31 -3.55 -7.72
CA THR A 358 -27.59 -3.86 -8.36
C THR A 358 -28.01 -5.32 -8.12
N SER A 359 -27.07 -6.26 -8.22
CA SER A 359 -27.28 -7.67 -7.87
C SER A 359 -27.57 -7.89 -6.39
N LEU A 360 -26.96 -7.09 -5.49
CA LEU A 360 -27.27 -7.18 -4.07
C LEU A 360 -28.70 -6.70 -3.78
N GLN A 361 -29.14 -5.65 -4.48
CA GLN A 361 -30.50 -5.13 -4.34
C GLN A 361 -31.56 -6.13 -4.81
N SER A 362 -31.27 -6.94 -5.83
CA SER A 362 -32.19 -7.96 -6.33
C SER A 362 -32.34 -9.19 -5.42
N PHE A 363 -31.47 -9.38 -4.43
CA PHE A 363 -31.66 -10.47 -3.46
C PHE A 363 -32.89 -10.21 -2.59
N VAL A 364 -33.72 -11.23 -2.46
CA VAL A 364 -34.91 -11.20 -1.59
C VAL A 364 -34.50 -11.20 -0.13
N GLY A 365 -35.03 -10.24 0.65
CA GLY A 365 -34.70 -10.07 2.07
C GLY A 365 -33.31 -9.48 2.33
N GLN A 366 -32.70 -9.88 3.46
CA GLN A 366 -31.38 -9.39 3.93
C GLN A 366 -31.26 -7.86 4.03
N GLU A 367 -32.34 -7.19 4.45
CA GLU A 367 -32.33 -5.74 4.68
C GLU A 367 -31.23 -5.25 5.64
N PRO A 368 -30.86 -5.97 6.72
CA PRO A 368 -29.72 -5.58 7.54
C PRO A 368 -28.40 -5.49 6.76
N VAL A 369 -28.17 -6.43 5.84
CA VAL A 369 -26.97 -6.46 4.98
C VAL A 369 -27.00 -5.31 3.98
N LYS A 370 -28.15 -5.11 3.30
CA LYS A 370 -28.32 -4.00 2.36
C LYS A 370 -28.18 -2.64 3.04
N ALA A 371 -28.65 -2.50 4.28
CA ALA A 371 -28.53 -1.29 5.08
C ALA A 371 -27.09 -1.02 5.50
N SER A 372 -26.38 -2.06 5.96
CA SER A 372 -24.96 -1.93 6.32
C SER A 372 -24.09 -1.53 5.14
N VAL A 373 -24.27 -2.18 3.98
CA VAL A 373 -23.52 -1.82 2.77
C VAL A 373 -23.87 -0.39 2.31
N ARG A 374 -25.14 0.04 2.42
CA ARG A 374 -25.56 1.44 2.18
C ARG A 374 -24.82 2.42 3.10
N GLU A 375 -24.68 2.08 4.38
CA GLU A 375 -23.98 2.91 5.37
C GLU A 375 -22.49 3.00 5.07
N VAL A 376 -21.86 1.92 4.61
CA VAL A 376 -20.47 1.93 4.14
C VAL A 376 -20.32 2.91 2.97
N PHE A 377 -21.15 2.80 1.92
CA PHE A 377 -21.12 3.75 0.81
C PHE A 377 -21.33 5.20 1.28
N GLY A 378 -22.26 5.45 2.20
CA GLY A 378 -22.48 6.78 2.78
C GLY A 378 -21.27 7.31 3.53
N THR A 379 -20.59 6.46 4.31
CA THR A 379 -19.36 6.83 5.03
C THR A 379 -18.22 7.16 4.07
N VAL A 380 -18.12 6.43 2.96
CA VAL A 380 -17.11 6.65 1.92
C VAL A 380 -17.34 7.98 1.22
N GLU A 381 -18.58 8.25 0.84
CA GLU A 381 -18.98 9.51 0.23
C GLU A 381 -18.71 10.69 1.19
N GLU A 382 -19.08 10.54 2.46
CA GLU A 382 -18.78 11.55 3.49
C GLU A 382 -17.27 11.76 3.62
N ASN A 383 -16.48 10.69 3.63
CA ASN A 383 -15.01 10.76 3.69
C ASN A 383 -14.40 11.43 2.46
N TYR A 384 -14.92 11.16 1.27
CA TYR A 384 -14.53 11.83 0.04
C TYR A 384 -14.72 13.35 0.17
N TRP A 385 -15.89 13.80 0.62
CA TRP A 385 -16.16 15.23 0.79
C TRP A 385 -15.37 15.87 1.95
N ARG A 386 -15.19 15.14 3.06
CA ARG A 386 -14.34 15.57 4.18
C ARG A 386 -12.90 15.74 3.72
N GLU A 387 -12.39 14.84 2.89
CA GLU A 387 -11.08 14.99 2.28
C GLU A 387 -11.01 16.25 1.44
N VAL A 388 -11.92 16.47 0.49
CA VAL A 388 -11.90 17.70 -0.32
C VAL A 388 -11.86 18.95 0.56
N LYS A 389 -12.65 18.97 1.66
CA LYS A 389 -12.72 20.08 2.64
C LYS A 389 -11.55 20.15 3.63
N ASN A 390 -10.54 19.30 3.50
CA ASN A 390 -9.41 19.20 4.44
C ASN A 390 -9.83 18.90 5.90
N GLN A 391 -10.85 18.08 6.06
CA GLN A 391 -11.34 17.59 7.34
C GLN A 391 -10.84 16.16 7.60
N LYS A 392 -10.80 15.78 8.88
CA LYS A 392 -10.46 14.41 9.28
C LYS A 392 -11.57 13.45 8.82
N ARG A 393 -11.18 12.33 8.20
CA ARG A 393 -12.09 11.24 7.84
C ARG A 393 -12.79 10.68 9.09
N SER A 394 -14.00 10.21 8.90
CA SER A 394 -14.76 9.39 9.86
C SER A 394 -14.45 7.92 9.58
N TRP A 395 -14.04 7.16 10.59
CA TRP A 395 -13.65 5.76 10.42
C TRP A 395 -14.80 4.83 10.83
N ARG A 396 -15.20 3.94 9.93
CA ARG A 396 -16.01 2.76 10.25
C ARG A 396 -15.47 1.59 9.45
N ILE A 397 -15.04 0.55 10.15
CA ILE A 397 -14.76 -0.77 9.60
C ILE A 397 -16.12 -1.50 9.55
N SER A 398 -16.31 -2.52 8.72
CA SER A 398 -17.57 -3.28 8.70
C SER A 398 -17.24 -4.77 8.66
N VAL A 399 -17.82 -5.52 9.59
CA VAL A 399 -17.64 -6.97 9.75
C VAL A 399 -18.92 -7.65 9.33
N SER A 400 -18.91 -8.47 8.27
CA SER A 400 -20.13 -9.16 7.82
C SER A 400 -20.05 -10.65 8.11
N SER A 401 -20.85 -11.16 9.05
CA SER A 401 -21.03 -12.61 9.25
C SER A 401 -21.92 -13.14 8.12
N ALA A 402 -21.52 -14.18 7.39
CA ALA A 402 -22.40 -14.94 6.49
C ALA A 402 -21.82 -16.29 6.10
N VAL A 403 -22.66 -17.32 6.07
CA VAL A 403 -22.37 -18.60 5.40
C VAL A 403 -22.77 -18.49 3.91
N ALA A 404 -21.75 -18.54 3.05
CA ALA A 404 -21.72 -19.11 1.70
C ALA A 404 -22.82 -18.74 0.65
N LYS A 405 -22.78 -17.49 0.15
CA LYS A 405 -22.99 -17.17 -1.29
C LYS A 405 -22.43 -15.81 -1.75
N VAL A 406 -21.54 -15.17 -0.99
CA VAL A 406 -20.84 -13.94 -1.42
C VAL A 406 -19.54 -14.27 -2.18
N SER A 407 -19.02 -15.49 -2.04
CA SER A 407 -17.79 -15.97 -2.72
C SER A 407 -17.89 -16.01 -4.24
N LYS A 408 -19.11 -16.05 -4.82
CA LYS A 408 -19.30 -16.09 -6.28
C LYS A 408 -19.52 -14.72 -6.92
N VAL A 409 -19.54 -13.63 -6.15
CA VAL A 409 -19.46 -12.25 -6.69
C VAL A 409 -17.98 -11.89 -6.84
N GLU A 410 -17.28 -12.74 -7.60
CA GLU A 410 -15.83 -12.94 -7.54
C GLU A 410 -15.04 -11.94 -8.42
N SER A 411 -15.66 -10.85 -8.89
CA SER A 411 -14.97 -9.94 -9.81
C SER A 411 -15.47 -8.48 -9.88
N GLN A 412 -16.51 -8.09 -9.13
CA GLN A 412 -17.20 -6.81 -9.36
C GLN A 412 -17.46 -5.93 -8.13
N TRP A 413 -16.92 -6.27 -6.96
CA TRP A 413 -16.84 -5.34 -5.84
C TRP A 413 -15.55 -4.52 -5.91
N THR A 414 -15.42 -3.69 -6.95
CA THR A 414 -14.42 -2.61 -6.97
C THR A 414 -14.94 -1.45 -6.14
N LEU A 415 -14.87 -1.59 -4.83
CA LEU A 415 -15.07 -0.47 -3.90
C LEU A 415 -13.85 0.46 -4.01
N PRO A 416 -13.96 1.68 -4.56
CA PRO A 416 -12.83 2.62 -4.69
C PRO A 416 -12.53 3.33 -3.37
N VAL A 417 -13.07 2.80 -2.27
CA VAL A 417 -12.93 3.28 -0.90
C VAL A 417 -11.45 3.37 -0.47
N ALA A 418 -10.56 2.61 -1.12
CA ALA A 418 -9.12 2.60 -0.82
C ALA A 418 -8.21 2.40 -2.05
N ASN A 419 -8.58 2.90 -3.25
CA ASN A 419 -7.91 2.49 -4.51
C ASN A 419 -7.92 0.95 -4.70
N CYS A 420 -8.97 0.26 -4.22
CA CYS A 420 -9.05 -1.19 -4.31
C CYS A 420 -9.40 -1.66 -5.71
N VAL A 421 -8.40 -2.12 -6.46
CA VAL A 421 -8.55 -2.64 -7.83
C VAL A 421 -8.90 -4.14 -7.83
N ALA A 422 -8.62 -4.86 -6.73
CA ALA A 422 -8.82 -6.30 -6.65
C ALA A 422 -9.31 -6.77 -5.27
N VAL A 423 -9.99 -7.92 -5.25
CA VAL A 423 -10.44 -8.64 -4.05
C VAL A 423 -9.56 -9.88 -3.88
N THR A 424 -9.09 -10.13 -2.65
CA THR A 424 -8.31 -11.33 -2.31
C THR A 424 -9.06 -12.08 -1.22
N VAL A 425 -9.44 -13.33 -1.49
CA VAL A 425 -10.10 -14.21 -0.51
C VAL A 425 -9.06 -15.18 0.06
N LYS A 426 -8.96 -15.27 1.39
CA LYS A 426 -8.07 -16.20 2.08
C LYS A 426 -8.82 -16.90 3.21
N PRO A 427 -8.70 -18.23 3.36
CA PRO A 427 -9.19 -18.90 4.55
C PRO A 427 -8.33 -18.50 5.76
N LEU A 428 -8.89 -18.59 6.97
CA LEU A 428 -8.16 -18.33 8.21
C LEU A 428 -6.92 -19.24 8.35
N SER A 429 -6.97 -20.44 7.78
CA SER A 429 -5.85 -21.39 7.68
C SER A 429 -4.66 -20.94 6.84
N ALA A 430 -4.77 -19.82 6.09
CA ALA A 430 -3.64 -19.22 5.40
C ALA A 430 -2.74 -18.39 6.35
N PHE A 431 -3.22 -18.09 7.56
CA PHE A 431 -2.55 -17.23 8.54
C PHE A 431 -1.89 -18.06 9.65
N ASN A 432 -1.01 -18.99 9.27
CA ASN A 432 -0.38 -19.90 10.25
C ASN A 432 0.92 -19.33 10.83
N ASN A 433 1.67 -18.53 10.06
CA ASN A 433 2.95 -17.96 10.47
C ASN A 433 2.98 -16.43 10.34
N VAL A 434 3.88 -15.81 11.09
CA VAL A 434 4.12 -14.36 11.08
C VAL A 434 4.60 -13.87 9.70
N SER A 435 5.52 -14.57 9.02
CA SER A 435 6.00 -14.14 7.69
C SER A 435 4.91 -14.25 6.63
N ASP A 436 4.16 -15.36 6.62
CA ASP A 436 3.10 -15.57 5.64
C ASP A 436 1.98 -14.54 5.81
N THR A 437 1.69 -14.17 7.07
CA THR A 437 0.72 -13.12 7.38
C THR A 437 1.24 -11.76 6.87
N ASP A 438 2.50 -11.42 7.11
CA ASP A 438 3.10 -10.17 6.64
C ASP A 438 3.15 -10.09 5.10
N ASP A 439 3.44 -11.20 4.42
CA ASP A 439 3.40 -11.30 2.96
C ASP A 439 1.98 -11.14 2.39
N ILE A 440 0.98 -11.76 3.04
CA ILE A 440 -0.43 -11.58 2.67
C ILE A 440 -0.89 -10.15 2.92
N LEU A 441 -0.48 -9.56 4.04
CA LEU A 441 -0.85 -8.20 4.41
C LEU A 441 -0.20 -7.18 3.46
N SER A 442 1.09 -7.32 3.16
CA SER A 442 1.80 -6.44 2.22
C SER A 442 1.25 -6.55 0.79
N SER A 443 0.91 -7.76 0.33
CA SER A 443 0.33 -7.99 -1.01
C SER A 443 -1.12 -7.53 -1.18
N THR A 444 -1.81 -7.23 -0.07
CA THR A 444 -3.22 -6.78 -0.02
C THR A 444 -3.37 -5.27 0.19
N VAL A 445 -2.27 -4.51 0.26
CA VAL A 445 -2.32 -3.05 0.24
C VAL A 445 -2.95 -2.58 -1.07
N GLY A 446 -3.98 -1.74 -0.99
CA GLY A 446 -4.78 -1.31 -2.14
C GLY A 446 -5.70 -2.40 -2.68
N LYS A 447 -6.09 -3.38 -1.87
CA LYS A 447 -7.06 -4.44 -2.21
C LYS A 447 -8.05 -4.66 -1.08
N ALA A 448 -9.19 -5.27 -1.39
CA ALA A 448 -10.11 -5.77 -0.37
C ALA A 448 -9.67 -7.19 0.02
N LEU A 449 -9.44 -7.43 1.31
CA LEU A 449 -9.08 -8.73 1.86
C LEU A 449 -10.31 -9.34 2.54
N ILE A 450 -10.79 -10.48 2.02
CA ILE A 450 -11.86 -11.26 2.63
C ILE A 450 -11.22 -12.45 3.35
N ILE A 451 -11.43 -12.53 4.67
CA ILE A 451 -10.96 -13.64 5.50
C ILE A 451 -12.15 -14.54 5.80
N ASP A 452 -12.11 -15.77 5.29
CA ASP A 452 -13.09 -16.80 5.63
C ASP A 452 -12.69 -17.46 6.96
N MET A 453 -13.48 -17.19 8.00
CA MET A 453 -13.30 -17.67 9.37
C MET A 453 -13.82 -19.10 9.56
N ASN A 454 -14.49 -19.67 8.56
CA ASN A 454 -14.91 -21.05 8.68
C ASN A 454 -13.67 -21.95 8.64
N THR A 455 -13.43 -22.67 9.73
CA THR A 455 -12.44 -23.74 9.75
C THR A 455 -12.93 -24.88 8.86
N PRO A 456 -12.09 -25.47 8.01
CA PRO A 456 -12.46 -26.69 7.31
C PRO A 456 -12.87 -27.73 8.36
N GLU A 457 -14.02 -28.37 8.17
CA GLU A 457 -14.48 -29.52 8.96
C GLU A 457 -13.53 -30.71 8.73
N THR A 458 -12.32 -30.63 9.25
CA THR A 458 -11.48 -31.79 9.53
C THR A 458 -11.76 -32.17 10.98
N ASP A 459 -11.96 -33.46 11.25
CA ASP A 459 -12.31 -34.04 12.56
C ASP A 459 -11.32 -33.74 13.73
N ASP A 460 -10.35 -32.83 13.52
CA ASP A 460 -9.36 -32.39 14.49
C ASP A 460 -9.75 -31.03 15.09
N ASN A 461 -10.08 -31.05 16.37
CA ASN A 461 -10.43 -29.92 17.24
C ASN A 461 -9.31 -28.88 17.49
N ASP A 462 -8.25 -28.82 16.67
CA ASP A 462 -6.99 -28.15 17.04
C ASP A 462 -6.55 -27.01 16.10
N PHE A 463 -7.42 -26.45 15.25
CA PHE A 463 -7.06 -25.22 14.53
C PHE A 463 -7.15 -23.99 15.45
N GLN A 464 -6.12 -23.78 16.26
CA GLN A 464 -5.90 -22.54 17.01
C GLN A 464 -4.97 -21.62 16.21
N VAL A 465 -5.46 -20.42 15.88
CA VAL A 465 -4.59 -19.35 15.36
C VAL A 465 -3.63 -18.98 16.48
N SER A 466 -2.34 -18.91 16.17
CA SER A 466 -1.35 -18.51 17.18
C SER A 466 -1.63 -17.10 17.69
N ASP A 467 -1.49 -16.88 19.00
CA ASP A 467 -1.68 -15.57 19.65
C ASP A 467 -0.89 -14.45 18.96
N SER A 468 0.31 -14.75 18.42
CA SER A 468 1.13 -13.79 17.69
C SER A 468 0.55 -13.37 16.35
N VAL A 469 -0.15 -14.25 15.65
CA VAL A 469 -0.85 -13.94 14.40
C VAL A 469 -2.15 -13.19 14.69
N LEU A 470 -2.87 -13.58 15.74
CA LEU A 470 -4.04 -12.83 16.24
C LEU A 470 -3.66 -11.41 16.62
N ASP A 471 -2.58 -11.22 17.37
CA ASP A 471 -2.06 -9.90 17.73
C ASP A 471 -1.65 -9.10 16.49
N MET A 472 -1.08 -9.74 15.46
CA MET A 472 -0.78 -9.07 14.20
C MET A 472 -2.06 -8.66 13.46
N LEU A 473 -3.07 -9.53 13.37
CA LEU A 473 -4.36 -9.22 12.75
C LEU A 473 -5.10 -8.12 13.52
N ILE A 474 -5.10 -8.15 14.85
CA ILE A 474 -5.66 -7.10 15.71
C ILE A 474 -4.91 -5.80 15.46
N LYS A 475 -3.58 -5.85 15.45
CA LYS A 475 -2.74 -4.69 15.16
C LYS A 475 -3.06 -4.14 13.77
N GLU A 476 -3.35 -4.95 12.76
CA GLU A 476 -3.71 -4.45 11.43
C GLU A 476 -5.15 -3.94 11.34
N LEU A 477 -6.09 -4.57 12.05
CA LEU A 477 -7.49 -4.13 12.12
C LEU A 477 -7.64 -2.85 12.96
N SER A 478 -6.74 -2.63 13.92
CA SER A 478 -6.68 -1.43 14.78
C SER A 478 -5.70 -0.38 14.28
N ALA A 479 -4.66 -0.79 13.54
CA ALA A 479 -3.75 0.12 12.88
C ALA A 479 -4.54 0.89 11.84
N ASN A 480 -4.33 2.20 11.85
CA ASN A 480 -4.90 3.12 10.87
C ASN A 480 -4.24 2.93 9.49
N GLY A 481 -4.15 1.70 8.99
CA GLY A 481 -3.65 1.36 7.67
C GLY A 481 -4.68 1.73 6.61
N GLU A 482 -4.64 2.99 6.16
CA GLU A 482 -5.70 3.66 5.38
C GLU A 482 -5.93 3.12 3.95
N ASN A 483 -5.26 2.05 3.54
CA ASN A 483 -5.24 1.57 2.15
C ASN A 483 -5.73 0.12 1.97
N ARG A 484 -6.39 -0.49 2.96
CA ARG A 484 -6.93 -1.85 2.85
C ARG A 484 -8.30 -1.94 3.50
N CYS A 485 -9.21 -2.63 2.83
CA CYS A 485 -10.51 -2.99 3.40
C CYS A 485 -10.47 -4.47 3.78
N THR A 486 -10.58 -4.79 5.07
CA THR A 486 -10.63 -6.17 5.54
C THR A 486 -12.06 -6.52 5.93
N ILE A 487 -12.60 -7.60 5.36
CA ILE A 487 -13.93 -8.14 5.64
C ILE A 487 -13.73 -9.54 6.23
N LEU A 488 -14.21 -9.75 7.45
CA LEU A 488 -14.24 -11.08 8.06
C LEU A 488 -15.59 -11.71 7.76
N VAL A 489 -15.60 -12.94 7.26
CA VAL A 489 -16.82 -13.70 6.89
C VAL A 489 -16.76 -15.06 7.55
N GLY A 490 -17.80 -15.46 8.27
CA GLY A 490 -17.86 -16.76 8.94
C GLY A 490 -19.27 -17.14 9.37
N SER A 491 -19.43 -18.39 9.80
CA SER A 491 -20.61 -18.87 10.52
C SER A 491 -20.78 -18.16 11.86
N ASP A 492 -22.02 -18.13 12.38
CA ASP A 492 -22.32 -17.52 13.69
C ASP A 492 -21.41 -18.08 14.79
N HIS A 493 -21.17 -19.41 14.78
CA HIS A 493 -20.26 -20.06 15.72
C HIS A 493 -18.80 -19.57 15.58
N ALA A 494 -18.27 -19.50 14.36
CA ALA A 494 -16.90 -19.06 14.12
C ALA A 494 -16.71 -17.59 14.55
N VAL A 495 -17.70 -16.74 14.30
CA VAL A 495 -17.66 -15.33 14.69
C VAL A 495 -17.76 -15.19 16.22
N ASP A 496 -18.72 -15.87 16.85
CA ASP A 496 -18.90 -15.79 18.31
C ASP A 496 -17.73 -16.43 19.09
N THR A 497 -16.95 -17.34 18.48
CA THR A 497 -15.74 -17.92 19.07
C THR A 497 -14.53 -16.99 18.96
N LEU A 498 -14.30 -16.40 17.78
CA LEU A 498 -13.10 -15.58 17.52
C LEU A 498 -13.25 -14.12 17.94
N LEU A 499 -14.46 -13.55 17.93
CA LEU A 499 -14.67 -12.14 18.27
C LEU A 499 -14.27 -11.81 19.73
N PRO A 500 -14.54 -12.66 20.74
CA PRO A 500 -14.04 -12.44 22.10
C PRO A 500 -12.51 -12.49 22.22
N GLU A 501 -11.84 -13.31 21.41
CA GLU A 501 -10.37 -13.43 21.40
C GLU A 501 -9.70 -12.14 20.91
N LEU A 502 -10.40 -11.34 20.09
CA LEU A 502 -9.94 -10.05 19.58
C LEU A 502 -9.98 -8.89 20.61
N LYS A 503 -10.27 -9.16 21.89
CA LYS A 503 -10.20 -8.24 23.07
C LYS A 503 -10.58 -6.78 22.80
N GLU A 504 -9.61 -5.89 22.54
CA GLU A 504 -9.84 -4.45 22.37
C GLU A 504 -10.57 -4.11 21.07
N ALA A 505 -10.37 -4.91 20.02
CA ALA A 505 -11.07 -4.74 18.76
C ALA A 505 -12.53 -5.21 18.84
N SER A 506 -12.87 -6.15 19.73
CA SER A 506 -14.25 -6.68 19.84
C SER A 506 -15.28 -5.58 20.10
N ARG A 507 -15.01 -4.64 21.01
CA ARG A 507 -15.91 -3.50 21.29
C ARG A 507 -16.10 -2.56 20.10
N MET A 508 -15.07 -2.41 19.26
CA MET A 508 -15.17 -1.60 18.05
C MET A 508 -15.94 -2.33 16.94
N LEU A 509 -15.74 -3.65 16.85
CA LEU A 509 -16.31 -4.52 15.82
C LEU A 509 -17.74 -4.98 16.16
N GLU A 510 -18.15 -5.01 17.43
CA GLU A 510 -19.49 -5.44 17.90
C GLU A 510 -20.61 -4.62 17.23
N HIS A 511 -20.44 -3.30 17.12
CA HIS A 511 -21.39 -2.42 16.44
C HIS A 511 -21.35 -2.53 14.91
N GLN A 512 -20.43 -3.33 14.38
CA GLN A 512 -20.15 -3.48 12.97
C GLN A 512 -20.45 -4.89 12.45
N VAL A 513 -20.83 -5.83 13.34
CA VAL A 513 -21.24 -7.19 12.97
C VAL A 513 -22.61 -7.17 12.30
N VAL A 514 -22.64 -7.57 11.05
CA VAL A 514 -23.88 -7.79 10.31
C VAL A 514 -24.21 -9.27 10.35
N ARG A 515 -25.33 -9.64 10.98
CA ARG A 515 -25.85 -11.02 11.01
C ARG A 515 -26.88 -11.22 9.90
N PHE A 516 -26.79 -12.34 9.18
CA PHE A 516 -27.76 -12.68 8.16
C PHE A 516 -29.01 -13.20 8.85
N GLN A 517 -30.16 -12.62 8.52
CA GLN A 517 -31.42 -13.05 9.11
C GLN A 517 -31.99 -14.24 8.31
N PRO A 518 -32.61 -15.23 8.97
CA PRO A 518 -33.35 -16.26 8.27
C PRO A 518 -34.50 -15.62 7.48
N LEU A 519 -34.79 -16.14 6.29
CA LEU A 519 -35.87 -15.59 5.46
C LEU A 519 -37.23 -15.84 6.11
N THR A 520 -38.09 -14.82 6.03
CA THR A 520 -39.51 -14.95 6.38
C THR A 520 -40.22 -15.84 5.37
N ARG A 521 -41.42 -16.32 5.71
CA ARG A 521 -42.24 -17.13 4.80
C ARG A 521 -42.52 -16.39 3.49
N GLU A 522 -42.96 -15.14 3.58
CA GLU A 522 -43.23 -14.28 2.42
C GLU A 522 -41.98 -14.11 1.53
N GLN A 523 -40.80 -13.92 2.14
CA GLN A 523 -39.53 -13.84 1.41
C GLN A 523 -39.10 -15.18 0.78
N MET A 524 -39.41 -16.31 1.41
CA MET A 524 -39.16 -17.63 0.81
C MET A 524 -40.08 -17.88 -0.38
N GLU A 525 -41.34 -17.46 -0.29
CA GLU A 525 -42.32 -17.53 -1.38
C GLU A 525 -41.85 -16.69 -2.57
N GLU A 526 -41.44 -15.43 -2.34
CA GLU A 526 -40.88 -14.54 -3.35
C GLU A 526 -39.60 -15.11 -3.97
N LEU A 527 -38.68 -15.63 -3.16
CA LEU A 527 -37.43 -16.25 -3.64
C LEU A 527 -37.69 -17.52 -4.46
N PHE A 528 -38.64 -18.36 -4.03
CA PHE A 528 -39.01 -19.57 -4.75
C PHE A 528 -39.67 -19.25 -6.10
N GLN A 529 -40.55 -18.25 -6.13
CA GLN A 529 -41.16 -17.77 -7.37
C GLN A 529 -40.13 -17.17 -8.33
N ALA A 530 -39.18 -16.37 -7.83
CA ALA A 530 -38.08 -15.84 -8.63
C ALA A 530 -37.22 -16.96 -9.24
N LYS A 531 -36.97 -18.03 -8.48
CA LYS A 531 -36.20 -19.20 -8.95
C LYS A 531 -36.94 -20.05 -9.98
N LEU A 532 -38.26 -20.18 -9.86
CA LEU A 532 -39.10 -20.82 -10.88
C LEU A 532 -39.03 -20.06 -12.21
N GLN A 533 -39.14 -18.72 -12.17
CA GLN A 533 -39.02 -17.86 -13.35
C GLN A 533 -37.62 -17.93 -13.98
N GLU A 534 -36.56 -17.92 -13.18
CA GLU A 534 -35.17 -18.04 -13.67
C GLU A 534 -34.92 -19.35 -14.43
N GLN A 535 -35.59 -20.43 -14.04
CA GLN A 535 -35.47 -21.75 -14.66
C GLN A 535 -36.49 -21.99 -15.79
N ASP A 536 -37.36 -21.02 -16.08
CA ASP A 536 -38.49 -21.16 -17.02
C ASP A 536 -39.38 -22.39 -16.69
N VAL A 537 -39.68 -22.56 -15.40
CA VAL A 537 -40.48 -23.67 -14.86
C VAL A 537 -41.71 -23.13 -14.14
N ASP A 538 -42.88 -23.69 -14.45
CA ASP A 538 -44.12 -23.38 -13.75
C ASP A 538 -44.37 -24.40 -12.64
N ALA A 539 -45.13 -24.00 -11.61
CA ALA A 539 -45.60 -24.90 -10.56
C ALA A 539 -47.11 -24.74 -10.38
N THR A 540 -47.81 -25.86 -10.16
CA THR A 540 -49.22 -25.83 -9.75
C THR A 540 -49.37 -25.15 -8.38
N PRO A 541 -50.51 -24.50 -8.06
CA PRO A 541 -50.75 -23.90 -6.75
C PRO A 541 -50.56 -24.89 -5.59
N GLU A 542 -50.98 -26.14 -5.80
CA GLU A 542 -50.82 -27.23 -4.82
C GLU A 542 -49.34 -27.60 -4.63
N ALA A 543 -48.56 -27.60 -5.71
CA ALA A 543 -47.13 -27.91 -5.67
C ALA A 543 -46.33 -26.79 -4.99
N PHE A 544 -46.71 -25.54 -5.24
CA PHE A 544 -46.13 -24.39 -4.57
C PHE A 544 -46.36 -24.47 -3.06
N GLN A 545 -47.58 -24.77 -2.63
CA GLN A 545 -47.89 -24.94 -1.21
C GLN A 545 -47.11 -26.12 -0.59
N ALA A 546 -47.03 -27.26 -1.28
CA ALA A 546 -46.27 -28.42 -0.81
C ALA A 546 -44.77 -28.09 -0.64
N ALA A 547 -44.19 -27.35 -1.59
CA ALA A 547 -42.81 -26.88 -1.51
C ALA A 547 -42.60 -25.91 -0.33
N MET A 548 -43.52 -24.98 -0.10
CA MET A 548 -43.45 -24.05 1.04
C MET A 548 -43.56 -24.76 2.38
N ASP A 549 -44.46 -25.73 2.53
CA ASP A 549 -44.61 -26.50 3.77
C ASP A 549 -43.35 -27.33 4.09
N ILE A 550 -42.70 -27.85 3.04
CA ILE A 550 -41.41 -28.55 3.15
C ILE A 550 -40.30 -27.58 3.61
N LEU A 551 -40.18 -26.41 2.98
CA LEU A 551 -39.18 -25.41 3.31
C LEU A 551 -39.39 -24.83 4.71
N GLU A 552 -40.64 -24.58 5.11
CA GLU A 552 -41.00 -24.10 6.44
C GLU A 552 -40.63 -25.13 7.53
N SER A 553 -40.81 -26.41 7.23
CA SER A 553 -40.38 -27.51 8.11
C SER A 553 -38.85 -27.66 8.14
N ALA A 554 -38.17 -27.46 7.00
CA ALA A 554 -36.72 -27.51 6.90
C ALA A 554 -36.04 -26.31 7.58
N ARG A 555 -36.70 -25.15 7.65
CA ARG A 555 -36.25 -23.94 8.36
C ARG A 555 -35.97 -24.16 9.85
N MET A 556 -36.54 -25.22 10.42
CA MET A 556 -36.30 -25.62 11.82
C MET A 556 -34.95 -26.32 12.02
N ARG A 557 -34.23 -26.68 10.94
CA ARG A 557 -32.96 -27.41 11.01
C ARG A 557 -31.77 -26.44 11.05
N LYS A 558 -30.74 -26.78 11.85
CA LYS A 558 -29.51 -25.98 11.99
C LYS A 558 -28.69 -25.91 10.68
N ASP A 559 -28.77 -26.94 9.84
CA ASP A 559 -28.07 -27.03 8.55
C ASP A 559 -28.83 -26.40 7.37
N PHE A 560 -29.99 -25.78 7.63
CA PHE A 560 -30.82 -25.22 6.58
C PHE A 560 -30.31 -23.83 6.15
N ASP A 561 -29.65 -23.80 5.00
CA ASP A 561 -29.38 -22.59 4.24
C ASP A 561 -30.59 -22.30 3.34
N ASN A 562 -31.24 -21.15 3.54
CA ASN A 562 -32.48 -20.79 2.84
C ASN A 562 -32.34 -20.90 1.31
N ALA A 563 -31.34 -20.24 0.72
CA ALA A 563 -31.20 -20.17 -0.73
C ALA A 563 -30.72 -21.50 -1.30
N ARG A 564 -29.79 -22.18 -0.62
CA ARG A 564 -29.27 -23.49 -1.04
C ARG A 564 -30.31 -24.60 -0.88
N GLY A 565 -31.15 -24.52 0.15
CA GLY A 565 -32.25 -25.44 0.41
C GLY A 565 -33.32 -25.35 -0.68
N ILE A 566 -33.72 -24.14 -1.08
CA ILE A 566 -34.63 -23.92 -2.22
C ILE A 566 -34.03 -24.46 -3.52
N GLU A 567 -32.76 -24.17 -3.79
CA GLU A 567 -32.08 -24.63 -5.01
C GLU A 567 -31.98 -26.17 -5.07
N ARG A 568 -31.68 -26.82 -3.94
CA ARG A 568 -31.68 -28.29 -3.82
C ARG A 568 -33.07 -28.87 -4.07
N LEU A 569 -34.10 -28.28 -3.47
CA LEU A 569 -35.48 -28.73 -3.62
C LEU A 569 -35.95 -28.64 -5.07
N LEU A 570 -35.71 -27.51 -5.75
CA LEU A 570 -36.04 -27.33 -7.17
C LEU A 570 -35.23 -28.26 -8.08
N THR A 571 -33.94 -28.42 -7.82
CA THR A 571 -33.08 -29.33 -8.58
C THR A 571 -33.58 -30.78 -8.46
N ALA A 572 -33.97 -31.19 -7.26
CA ALA A 572 -34.56 -32.52 -7.02
C ALA A 572 -35.91 -32.68 -7.74
N ALA A 573 -36.79 -31.68 -7.64
CA ALA A 573 -38.09 -31.71 -8.32
C ALA A 573 -37.95 -31.81 -9.84
N ASN A 574 -37.05 -31.05 -10.44
CA ASN A 574 -36.75 -31.11 -11.87
C ASN A 574 -36.18 -32.48 -12.29
N ARG A 575 -35.29 -33.07 -11.48
CA ARG A 575 -34.79 -34.43 -11.73
C ARG A 575 -35.90 -35.47 -11.70
N ASN A 576 -36.83 -35.36 -10.74
CA ASN A 576 -37.97 -36.27 -10.61
C ASN A 576 -38.92 -36.12 -11.82
N PHE A 577 -39.17 -34.90 -12.28
CA PHE A 577 -39.93 -34.63 -13.50
C PHE A 577 -39.28 -35.30 -14.72
N ASP A 578 -37.97 -35.12 -14.92
CA ASP A 578 -37.25 -35.71 -16.07
C ASP A 578 -37.21 -37.24 -16.02
N GLN A 579 -37.10 -37.83 -14.82
CA GLN A 579 -37.19 -39.29 -14.63
C GLN A 579 -38.59 -39.84 -14.96
N ARG A 580 -39.66 -39.08 -14.67
CA ARG A 580 -41.03 -39.51 -15.02
C ARG A 580 -41.26 -39.38 -16.52
N ARG A 581 -40.81 -38.29 -17.15
CA ARG A 581 -40.92 -38.07 -18.60
C ARG A 581 -40.17 -39.12 -19.41
N SER A 582 -38.98 -39.54 -18.97
CA SER A 582 -38.22 -40.61 -19.64
C SER A 582 -38.89 -41.99 -19.56
N ARG A 583 -39.80 -42.21 -18.60
CA ARG A 583 -40.58 -43.45 -18.48
C ARG A 583 -41.91 -43.43 -19.24
N ALA A 584 -42.40 -42.26 -19.66
CA ALA A 584 -43.67 -42.09 -20.38
C ALA A 584 -43.53 -41.05 -21.53
N PRO A 585 -43.03 -41.46 -22.71
CA PRO A 585 -42.71 -40.54 -23.81
C PRO A 585 -43.91 -40.00 -24.62
N ASP A 586 -45.13 -40.53 -24.46
CA ASP A 586 -46.29 -40.26 -25.34
C ASP A 586 -47.12 -39.01 -24.98
N GLY A 587 -46.54 -38.03 -24.28
CA GLY A 587 -47.20 -36.76 -23.93
C GLY A 587 -46.89 -35.62 -24.90
N PRO A 588 -47.81 -34.67 -25.15
CA PRO A 588 -47.49 -33.45 -25.91
C PRO A 588 -46.33 -32.70 -25.23
N LEU A 589 -45.49 -32.03 -26.03
CA LEU A 589 -44.42 -31.12 -25.59
C LEU A 589 -45.03 -29.89 -24.88
N SER A 590 -45.56 -30.12 -23.70
CA SER A 590 -46.18 -29.10 -22.86
C SER A 590 -45.10 -28.46 -21.99
N GLN A 591 -45.32 -27.19 -21.66
CA GLN A 591 -44.54 -26.38 -20.74
C GLN A 591 -44.22 -27.17 -19.44
N ARG A 592 -43.01 -26.98 -18.90
CA ARG A 592 -42.55 -27.74 -17.72
C ARG A 592 -43.31 -27.26 -16.48
N VAL A 593 -44.35 -28.00 -16.08
CA VAL A 593 -45.18 -27.73 -14.90
C VAL A 593 -44.89 -28.74 -13.79
N LEU A 594 -44.47 -28.27 -12.61
CA LEU A 594 -44.23 -29.09 -11.43
C LEU A 594 -45.53 -29.33 -10.63
N GLU A 595 -45.76 -30.60 -10.30
CA GLU A 595 -46.81 -31.12 -9.44
C GLU A 595 -46.28 -31.45 -8.03
N PRO A 596 -47.14 -31.58 -7.00
CA PRO A 596 -46.72 -31.83 -5.61
C PRO A 596 -45.85 -33.07 -5.44
N GLU A 597 -46.08 -34.11 -6.25
CA GLU A 597 -45.40 -35.41 -6.18
C GLU A 597 -43.89 -35.32 -6.48
N TYR A 598 -43.42 -34.26 -7.14
CA TYR A 598 -42.01 -34.09 -7.46
C TYR A 598 -41.19 -33.54 -6.29
N PHE A 599 -41.83 -32.98 -5.27
CA PHE A 599 -41.16 -32.37 -4.11
C PHE A 599 -40.96 -33.40 -3.00
N ASN A 600 -39.72 -33.57 -2.54
CA ASN A 600 -39.37 -34.49 -1.46
C ASN A 600 -38.70 -33.74 -0.29
N ALA A 601 -39.24 -33.91 0.92
CA ALA A 601 -38.79 -33.28 2.16
C ALA A 601 -37.39 -33.69 2.62
N ASP A 602 -36.92 -34.87 2.19
CA ASP A 602 -35.61 -35.41 2.60
C ASP A 602 -34.45 -34.77 1.84
N LEU A 603 -34.72 -34.08 0.72
CA LEU A 603 -33.72 -33.55 -0.21
C LEU A 603 -33.36 -32.07 0.05
N VAL A 604 -33.86 -31.48 1.13
CA VAL A 604 -33.70 -30.05 1.45
C VAL A 604 -32.54 -29.78 2.43
N GLY A 605 -32.12 -30.76 3.22
CA GLY A 605 -31.00 -30.69 4.18
C GLY A 605 -29.78 -31.52 3.77
N GLY A 606 -28.61 -31.24 4.35
CA GLY A 606 -27.36 -31.98 4.08
C GLY A 606 -27.31 -33.35 4.76
N LYS A 607 -28.02 -33.49 5.88
CA LYS A 607 -28.39 -34.79 6.47
C LYS A 607 -29.89 -34.98 6.26
N ALA A 608 -30.29 -36.18 5.80
CA ALA A 608 -31.69 -36.56 5.76
C ALA A 608 -32.28 -36.27 7.14
N ALA A 609 -33.49 -35.71 7.20
CA ALA A 609 -34.23 -35.77 8.45
C ALA A 609 -34.17 -37.22 8.90
N LEU A 610 -33.82 -37.48 10.16
CA LEU A 610 -34.13 -38.78 10.76
C LEU A 610 -35.60 -38.99 10.46
N ALA A 611 -35.89 -39.86 9.50
CA ALA A 611 -37.22 -40.15 9.07
C ALA A 611 -37.80 -40.94 10.23
N PHE A 612 -38.30 -40.21 11.23
CA PHE A 612 -38.83 -40.75 12.47
C PHE A 612 -39.89 -41.80 12.17
N ARG A 613 -40.54 -41.73 11.00
CA ARG A 613 -41.48 -42.72 10.48
C ARG A 613 -40.84 -43.98 9.88
N GLU A 614 -39.67 -43.92 9.25
CA GLU A 614 -39.05 -45.08 8.60
C GLU A 614 -38.25 -45.93 9.59
N GLU A 615 -37.53 -45.32 10.52
CA GLU A 615 -36.90 -46.07 11.63
C GLU A 615 -37.94 -46.66 12.60
N LEU A 616 -39.05 -45.94 12.85
CA LEU A 616 -40.16 -46.49 13.65
C LEU A 616 -41.05 -47.48 12.91
N ARG A 617 -41.01 -47.54 11.57
CA ARG A 617 -41.73 -48.60 10.83
C ARG A 617 -41.15 -49.98 11.11
N HIS A 618 -39.90 -50.06 11.54
CA HIS A 618 -39.20 -51.31 11.85
C HIS A 618 -39.16 -51.61 13.36
N SER A 619 -39.69 -50.71 14.20
CA SER A 619 -39.82 -50.91 15.65
C SER A 619 -41.28 -50.84 16.08
N ILE A 620 -41.74 -51.80 16.87
CA ILE A 620 -43.11 -51.86 17.37
C ILE A 620 -43.27 -50.80 18.47
N VAL A 621 -43.56 -49.56 18.09
CA VAL A 621 -43.87 -48.47 19.03
C VAL A 621 -45.38 -48.28 19.12
N PRO A 622 -45.98 -48.31 20.32
CA PRO A 622 -47.41 -48.06 20.51
C PRO A 622 -47.86 -46.69 19.97
N ASP A 623 -49.05 -46.63 19.36
CA ASP A 623 -49.63 -45.42 18.78
C ASP A 623 -49.76 -44.26 19.80
N ASP A 624 -49.91 -44.58 21.07
CA ASP A 624 -49.98 -43.60 22.16
C ASP A 624 -48.69 -42.78 22.29
N ILE A 625 -47.51 -43.41 22.13
CA ILE A 625 -46.22 -42.72 22.18
C ILE A 625 -46.05 -41.81 20.97
N ILE A 626 -46.47 -42.28 19.79
CA ILE A 626 -46.45 -41.49 18.55
C ILE A 626 -47.36 -40.26 18.70
N SER A 627 -48.52 -40.39 19.35
CA SER A 627 -49.44 -39.27 19.60
C SER A 627 -48.84 -38.20 20.51
N VAL A 628 -48.12 -38.62 21.56
CA VAL A 628 -47.44 -37.72 22.51
C VAL A 628 -46.30 -36.97 21.84
N LEU A 629 -45.48 -37.67 21.04
CA LEU A 629 -44.39 -37.05 20.28
C LEU A 629 -44.91 -36.06 19.24
N LYS A 630 -46.02 -36.38 18.54
CA LYS A 630 -46.68 -35.44 17.61
C LYS A 630 -47.19 -34.19 18.33
N ARG A 631 -47.76 -34.34 19.53
CA ARG A 631 -48.21 -33.20 20.33
C ARG A 631 -47.05 -32.28 20.70
N TYR A 632 -45.93 -32.83 21.19
CA TYR A 632 -44.75 -32.03 21.53
C TYR A 632 -44.12 -31.36 20.31
N HIS A 633 -44.07 -32.05 19.16
CA HIS A 633 -43.61 -31.45 17.91
C HIS A 633 -44.47 -30.23 17.50
N ASN A 634 -45.80 -30.35 17.64
CA ASN A 634 -46.72 -29.24 17.35
C ASN A 634 -46.57 -28.09 18.35
N GLU A 635 -46.43 -28.37 19.64
CA GLU A 635 -46.20 -27.35 20.67
C GLU A 635 -44.85 -26.62 20.47
N MET A 636 -43.81 -27.36 20.05
CA MET A 636 -42.50 -26.80 19.66
C MET A 636 -42.63 -25.86 18.46
N LYS A 637 -43.36 -26.29 17.42
CA LYS A 637 -43.62 -25.51 16.21
C LYS A 637 -44.36 -24.21 16.54
N ILE A 638 -45.37 -24.26 17.40
CA ILE A 638 -46.14 -23.09 17.85
C ILE A 638 -45.27 -22.13 18.68
N ALA A 639 -44.47 -22.64 19.61
CA ALA A 639 -43.58 -21.82 20.43
C ALA A 639 -42.59 -21.03 19.57
N TRP A 640 -42.02 -21.71 18.58
CA TRP A 640 -41.07 -21.11 17.66
C TRP A 640 -41.69 -20.04 16.75
N PHE A 641 -42.91 -20.27 16.22
CA PHE A 641 -43.64 -19.24 15.47
C PHE A 641 -43.95 -17.98 16.31
N GLN A 642 -44.05 -18.12 17.63
CA GLN A 642 -44.27 -17.00 18.55
C GLN A 642 -42.95 -16.32 18.97
N GLY A 643 -41.80 -16.73 18.44
CA GLY A 643 -40.49 -16.21 18.84
C GLY A 643 -40.05 -16.63 20.23
N HIS A 644 -40.66 -17.69 20.80
CA HIS A 644 -40.29 -18.24 22.10
C HIS A 644 -39.31 -19.40 21.95
N GLU A 645 -38.41 -19.53 22.92
CA GLU A 645 -37.43 -20.61 22.95
C GLU A 645 -38.12 -21.97 23.20
N PRO A 646 -38.02 -22.94 22.28
CA PRO A 646 -38.84 -24.16 22.36
C PRO A 646 -38.51 -25.07 23.55
N ARG A 647 -37.27 -24.99 24.06
CA ARG A 647 -36.79 -25.73 25.24
C ARG A 647 -37.59 -25.41 26.51
N ALA A 648 -38.15 -24.20 26.61
CA ALA A 648 -38.95 -23.80 27.77
C ALA A 648 -40.35 -24.46 27.79
N ARG A 649 -40.82 -25.02 26.66
CA ARG A 649 -42.18 -25.55 26.51
C ARG A 649 -42.25 -27.05 26.24
N VAL A 650 -41.14 -27.71 25.91
CA VAL A 650 -41.11 -29.15 25.61
C VAL A 650 -40.07 -29.85 26.48
N PRO A 651 -40.40 -30.98 27.13
CA PRO A 651 -39.43 -31.72 27.93
C PRO A 651 -38.32 -32.32 27.05
N CYS A 652 -37.06 -32.00 27.35
CA CYS A 652 -35.88 -32.54 26.66
C CYS A 652 -35.58 -34.02 27.01
N THR A 653 -36.29 -34.58 27.99
CA THR A 653 -36.11 -35.97 28.43
C THR A 653 -37.46 -36.67 28.49
N LEU A 654 -37.60 -37.73 27.68
CA LEU A 654 -38.81 -38.55 27.65
C LEU A 654 -38.47 -39.96 28.15
N VAL A 655 -39.16 -40.37 29.22
CA VAL A 655 -38.98 -41.68 29.84
C VAL A 655 -40.17 -42.56 29.49
N PHE A 656 -39.95 -43.61 28.69
CA PHE A 656 -40.99 -44.58 28.36
C PHE A 656 -40.79 -45.88 29.15
N LYS A 657 -41.85 -46.35 29.82
CA LYS A 657 -41.84 -47.58 30.63
C LYS A 657 -42.51 -48.72 29.86
N GLY A 658 -41.74 -49.74 29.47
CA GLY A 658 -42.24 -50.95 28.82
C GLY A 658 -42.79 -52.00 29.78
N ALA A 659 -43.58 -52.96 29.24
CA ALA A 659 -44.28 -54.00 30.01
C ALA A 659 -43.38 -55.02 30.73
N SER A 660 -42.09 -55.13 30.36
CA SER A 660 -41.13 -56.09 30.94
C SER A 660 -40.09 -55.43 31.87
N GLY A 661 -40.32 -54.21 32.35
CA GLY A 661 -39.39 -53.53 33.26
C GLY A 661 -38.12 -52.99 32.60
N LYS A 662 -37.99 -53.09 31.26
CA LYS A 662 -36.98 -52.34 30.50
C LYS A 662 -37.47 -50.89 30.31
N LEU A 663 -36.75 -49.95 30.91
CA LEU A 663 -36.86 -48.52 30.63
C LEU A 663 -36.21 -48.25 29.27
N VAL A 664 -36.96 -47.63 28.35
CA VAL A 664 -36.37 -47.01 27.16
C VAL A 664 -36.24 -45.54 27.47
N LEU A 665 -35.01 -45.12 27.79
CA LEU A 665 -34.63 -43.72 27.91
C LEU A 665 -34.33 -43.21 26.49
N VAL A 666 -35.23 -42.40 25.95
CA VAL A 666 -34.89 -41.61 24.76
C VAL A 666 -34.30 -40.31 25.28
N PHE A 667 -32.98 -40.26 25.27
CA PHE A 667 -32.26 -39.00 25.41
C PHE A 667 -32.43 -38.21 24.12
N CYS A 668 -33.23 -37.16 24.13
CA CYS A 668 -32.98 -36.03 23.24
C CYS A 668 -31.90 -35.17 23.91
N VAL A 669 -30.67 -35.66 23.96
CA VAL A 669 -29.49 -34.88 24.38
C VAL A 669 -28.86 -34.38 23.08
N GLU A 670 -28.99 -33.08 22.76
CA GLU A 670 -27.97 -32.02 22.99
C GLU A 670 -26.63 -32.44 22.35
N ASP A 671 -26.20 -31.84 21.23
CA ASP A 671 -25.52 -30.53 21.21
C ASP A 671 -25.50 -29.83 19.83
N ASP A 672 -26.49 -30.06 18.95
CA ASP A 672 -26.53 -29.44 17.62
C ASP A 672 -27.71 -28.46 17.43
N TYR A 673 -27.88 -27.52 18.37
CA TYR A 673 -28.76 -26.34 18.20
C TYR A 673 -27.98 -25.12 17.72
#